data_AF-A0A815HBA8-F1
#
_entry.id   AF-A0A815HBA8-F1
#
_cell.length_a   1.000
_cell.length_b   1.000
_cell.length_c   1.000
_cell.angle_alpha   90.00
_cell.angle_beta   90.00
_cell.angle_gamma   90.00
#
_symmetry.space_group_name_H-M   'P 1'
#
loop_
_entity.id
_entity.type
_entity.pdbx_description
1 polymer ?
#
loop_
_entity_poly.entity_id
_entity_poly.type
_entity_poly.pdbx_seq_one_letter_code
_entity_poly.pdbx_strand_id
1 'polypeptide(L)'
;MDPMFPGGQPQFIFVPPGSVPVPILNQVPVMMQPAPFPVFVQQPTQRPMLPPQGSIPQQQQQQQHMSSMQTDYMTDDRLQEKARRWQQLQTKRYADKRRFGFSDIQKEDMPAEHIRKIIRDHGDMTNRKFRHDKRVYLGSLKYMPHAIYKLLENMPMPWEQIRNVKVIYHITGAITFVNEIPWVIEPVFIAQWGTMWIMMRREKRDRRHFKRMRFPPFDDEEPPLDYADNILDVEPLEAIQLQMDPEEDRSIYEWFYDHKPLTDTKMVNGTTYRRWQLTLPVLSTLYRMGNQLLTDLVDDNYFYLFDLKSFFTAKALNVAIPGGPKFEPLVKDVNPNDEDWNEFNDINKIIIRQPIRTEYRIAFPYLYNSYPFKVYLAWYHTPNVVFIKTEDPDLPAFYFDPLINPIAHRHTIKSFDTQIDMLDDDEEEEFILPEEFEPLLTELPLYTDNTANGIALIWAPRPFNLRSGRTRRAIDIPLVKTWYLEHCPSEHPVKVRVSYQKLLKCFVLNALHHRKPKPQKKRYLFRSFKSTKFFQSTTLDWVEVGLQVCRQGYNMLNLLIHRKNLNYLHLDYNFNLKPVKTLTTKERKKSRFGNAFHLCREILRLTKLIVDSHVQYRLGNVDAFQLADGLQYAFAHVGQLTGMYRYKYKLMRQIRLCKDLKHLIYYRFNTGPVGKGPGCGIWTPGWRIWLFFLRGVTPLLERWLGNLLSRQFEGRHSKGIAKTVTKQRVESHYDLELRAAVMHDILDMMPESIKQNKARTILQHLSEAWRCWKANIPWKVPGLPIPIENMILRYVKAKADWWTSTAHYNRERIRRGATVDKTVCKKNLGRLTRLFLKSEQERQHNYLKDGPYITAEEAVAIYTTVVHWLESRRFSPIPFPPLAYKHDTKLLILALERLKEAYSVKSRLNQSQREELGLIEQAYDNPHEALSRIKRHLLTQRAFKECGIEFMDLYSHLIPVYDVEPLEKITDAYLDQYLWYEADKRRL
;
A
#
# COMPACT_ATOMS: atom_id res chain seq x y z
N MET A 1 -34.42 -55.46 52.59
CA MET A 1 -35.85 -55.62 52.25
C MET A 1 -36.00 -55.21 50.79
N ASP A 2 -36.34 -56.14 49.92
CA ASP A 2 -36.92 -55.85 48.59
C ASP A 2 -38.42 -55.53 48.73
N PRO A 3 -39.17 -55.08 47.70
CA PRO A 3 -38.81 -54.80 46.29
C PRO A 3 -39.10 -53.30 45.92
N MET A 4 -39.22 -52.78 44.67
CA MET A 4 -39.47 -53.33 43.33
C MET A 4 -38.71 -52.65 42.18
N PHE A 5 -38.64 -53.44 41.09
CA PHE A 5 -38.31 -53.20 39.68
C PHE A 5 -39.36 -52.30 38.93
N PRO A 6 -39.25 -52.03 37.58
CA PRO A 6 -38.07 -51.60 36.79
C PRO A 6 -38.40 -50.63 35.60
N GLY A 7 -37.37 -50.28 34.80
CA GLY A 7 -37.47 -49.93 33.36
C GLY A 7 -37.55 -48.43 33.02
N GLY A 8 -37.09 -47.94 31.86
CA GLY A 8 -36.38 -48.58 30.73
C GLY A 8 -35.86 -47.52 29.74
N GLN A 9 -34.94 -47.86 28.81
CA GLN A 9 -34.37 -46.89 27.85
C GLN A 9 -35.29 -46.63 26.64
N PRO A 10 -35.38 -45.36 26.17
CA PRO A 10 -35.75 -45.03 24.79
C PRO A 10 -34.52 -44.65 23.95
N GLN A 11 -34.49 -45.11 22.69
CA GLN A 11 -33.50 -44.71 21.68
C GLN A 11 -33.81 -43.32 21.13
N PHE A 12 -32.78 -42.52 20.82
CA PHE A 12 -32.95 -41.26 20.08
C PHE A 12 -32.53 -41.41 18.61
N ILE A 13 -33.47 -41.16 17.71
CA ILE A 13 -33.27 -41.17 16.25
C ILE A 13 -32.62 -39.84 15.83
N PHE A 14 -31.52 -39.92 15.07
CA PHE A 14 -30.91 -38.74 14.46
C PHE A 14 -31.74 -38.27 13.25
N VAL A 15 -32.15 -36.99 13.28
CA VAL A 15 -32.81 -36.29 12.16
C VAL A 15 -31.95 -35.08 11.77
N PRO A 16 -31.76 -34.76 10.48
CA PRO A 16 -30.85 -33.68 10.08
C PRO A 16 -31.33 -32.28 10.51
N PRO A 17 -30.43 -31.35 10.85
CA PRO A 17 -30.78 -29.99 11.23
C PRO A 17 -31.28 -29.17 10.01
N GLY A 18 -32.60 -29.09 9.86
CA GLY A 18 -33.26 -28.18 8.92
C GLY A 18 -33.00 -26.70 9.24
N SER A 19 -33.19 -25.84 8.23
CA SER A 19 -32.95 -24.40 8.33
C SER A 19 -33.85 -23.71 9.36
N VAL A 20 -33.26 -23.06 10.36
CA VAL A 20 -33.98 -22.20 11.33
C VAL A 20 -34.55 -20.96 10.63
N PRO A 21 -35.82 -20.54 10.87
CA PRO A 21 -36.44 -19.46 10.12
C PRO A 21 -35.84 -18.07 10.37
N VAL A 22 -35.85 -17.23 9.33
CA VAL A 22 -35.60 -15.77 9.47
C VAL A 22 -36.88 -15.11 10.01
N PRO A 23 -36.83 -14.33 11.11
CA PRO A 23 -38.02 -13.66 11.63
C PRO A 23 -38.48 -12.53 10.69
N ILE A 24 -39.68 -12.66 10.14
CA ILE A 24 -40.32 -11.65 9.30
C ILE A 24 -40.84 -10.52 10.19
N LEU A 25 -40.11 -9.41 10.26
CA LEU A 25 -40.56 -8.19 10.94
C LEU A 25 -41.02 -7.17 9.89
N ASN A 26 -42.26 -7.37 9.41
CA ASN A 26 -42.92 -6.50 8.45
C ASN A 26 -43.33 -5.17 9.10
N GLN A 27 -42.42 -4.21 9.15
CA GLN A 27 -42.74 -2.77 9.24
C GLN A 27 -41.70 -1.97 8.47
N VAL A 28 -42.01 -1.65 7.21
CA VAL A 28 -41.21 -0.74 6.39
C VAL A 28 -41.47 0.68 6.88
N PRO A 29 -40.45 1.42 7.35
CA PRO A 29 -40.61 2.86 7.54
C PRO A 29 -40.79 3.49 6.15
N VAL A 30 -41.97 4.08 5.91
CA VAL A 30 -42.30 4.70 4.62
C VAL A 30 -41.22 5.73 4.29
N MET A 31 -40.49 5.51 3.20
CA MET A 31 -39.56 6.50 2.69
C MET A 31 -40.37 7.70 2.19
N MET A 32 -40.43 8.77 2.99
CA MET A 32 -40.69 10.10 2.46
C MET A 32 -39.76 10.32 1.27
N GLN A 33 -40.34 10.64 0.13
CA GLN A 33 -39.56 11.02 -1.05
C GLN A 33 -38.66 12.20 -0.68
N PRO A 34 -37.42 12.28 -1.18
CA PRO A 34 -36.62 13.48 -1.06
C PRO A 34 -37.29 14.58 -1.90
N ALA A 35 -38.12 15.40 -1.25
CA ALA A 35 -38.70 16.58 -1.87
C ALA A 35 -37.57 17.42 -2.49
N PRO A 36 -37.74 17.93 -3.73
CA PRO A 36 -36.68 18.65 -4.41
C PRO A 36 -36.42 19.98 -3.69
N PHE A 37 -35.38 20.02 -2.86
CA PHE A 37 -34.88 21.27 -2.30
C PHE A 37 -34.62 22.25 -3.45
N PRO A 38 -35.28 23.43 -3.46
CA PRO A 38 -35.15 24.35 -4.57
C PRO A 38 -33.71 24.81 -4.69
N VAL A 39 -33.12 24.63 -5.87
CA VAL A 39 -31.78 25.14 -6.14
C VAL A 39 -31.89 26.67 -6.16
N PHE A 40 -31.44 27.30 -5.07
CA PHE A 40 -31.29 28.76 -4.97
C PHE A 40 -30.17 29.23 -5.91
N VAL A 41 -30.48 29.24 -7.21
CA VAL A 41 -29.72 29.97 -8.22
C VAL A 41 -29.97 31.45 -7.93
N GLN A 42 -28.99 32.14 -7.35
CA GLN A 42 -28.97 33.60 -7.37
C GLN A 42 -28.80 34.06 -8.82
N GLN A 43 -29.93 34.25 -9.50
CA GLN A 43 -29.97 35.01 -10.75
C GLN A 43 -29.65 36.48 -10.42
N PRO A 44 -28.69 37.12 -11.09
CA PRO A 44 -28.53 38.57 -11.02
C PRO A 44 -29.67 39.24 -11.80
N THR A 45 -30.83 39.40 -11.16
CA THR A 45 -31.98 40.10 -11.74
C THR A 45 -31.74 41.61 -11.74
N GLN A 46 -31.00 42.10 -12.74
CA GLN A 46 -31.11 43.48 -13.21
C GLN A 46 -31.68 43.47 -14.64
N ARG A 47 -33.01 43.46 -14.73
CA ARG A 47 -33.71 43.96 -15.91
C ARG A 47 -33.76 45.49 -15.78
N PRO A 48 -33.35 46.27 -16.80
CA PRO A 48 -33.82 47.64 -16.93
C PRO A 48 -35.35 47.66 -16.99
N MET A 49 -35.97 48.68 -16.40
CA MET A 49 -37.43 48.84 -16.47
C MET A 49 -37.85 49.29 -17.87
N LEU A 50 -38.95 48.75 -18.38
CA LEU A 50 -39.72 49.31 -19.48
C LEU A 50 -41.00 49.94 -18.88
N PRO A 51 -41.31 51.21 -19.16
CA PRO A 51 -42.60 51.79 -18.79
C PRO A 51 -43.75 51.19 -19.63
N PRO A 52 -44.97 51.02 -19.08
CA PRO A 52 -46.06 50.31 -19.76
C PRO A 52 -47.09 51.22 -20.46
N GLN A 53 -47.62 50.68 -21.56
CA GLN A 53 -49.02 50.73 -22.05
C GLN A 53 -49.83 52.04 -22.14
N GLY A 54 -50.35 52.28 -23.35
CA GLY A 54 -51.73 52.71 -23.65
C GLY A 54 -51.99 52.41 -25.13
N SER A 55 -52.79 51.41 -25.55
CA SER A 55 -54.24 51.17 -25.39
C SER A 55 -55.10 51.95 -26.40
N ILE A 56 -55.73 51.22 -27.33
CA ILE A 56 -56.48 51.71 -28.50
C ILE A 56 -57.97 51.91 -28.16
N PRO A 57 -58.66 52.86 -28.82
CA PRO A 57 -59.97 52.54 -29.41
C PRO A 57 -60.12 53.01 -30.87
N GLN A 58 -60.70 52.12 -31.72
CA GLN A 58 -61.81 52.27 -32.70
C GLN A 58 -61.96 53.60 -33.51
N GLN A 59 -62.53 53.65 -34.73
CA GLN A 59 -63.54 52.86 -35.46
C GLN A 59 -63.10 52.75 -36.97
N GLN A 60 -63.53 51.90 -37.91
CA GLN A 60 -64.88 51.51 -38.43
C GLN A 60 -65.74 52.72 -38.84
N GLN A 61 -66.34 52.86 -40.04
CA GLN A 61 -66.59 51.95 -41.19
C GLN A 61 -66.77 52.76 -42.50
N GLN A 62 -66.72 52.08 -43.68
CA GLN A 62 -67.32 52.44 -45.00
C GLN A 62 -66.83 53.75 -45.70
N GLN A 63 -66.28 53.69 -46.94
CA GLN A 63 -66.95 53.71 -48.28
C GLN A 63 -67.65 55.06 -48.59
N GLN A 64 -67.46 55.72 -49.76
CA GLN A 64 -66.97 55.26 -51.08
C GLN A 64 -66.40 56.41 -51.98
N HIS A 65 -65.58 56.03 -52.98
CA HIS A 65 -65.21 56.73 -54.25
C HIS A 65 -64.33 58.03 -54.31
N MET A 66 -63.29 57.92 -55.17
CA MET A 66 -62.54 58.94 -55.96
C MET A 66 -61.88 60.12 -55.20
N SER A 67 -60.55 60.32 -55.29
CA SER A 67 -59.81 60.55 -56.55
C SER A 67 -58.29 60.25 -56.49
N SER A 68 -57.65 60.14 -57.67
CA SER A 68 -56.19 60.18 -57.97
C SER A 68 -55.17 59.54 -57.00
N MET A 69 -54.46 58.51 -57.47
CA MET A 69 -53.22 58.03 -56.83
C MET A 69 -52.09 59.07 -56.89
N GLN A 70 -51.34 59.20 -55.79
CA GLN A 70 -49.89 59.42 -55.86
C GLN A 70 -49.19 58.34 -55.04
N THR A 71 -48.59 57.38 -55.75
CA THR A 71 -47.67 56.41 -55.20
C THR A 71 -46.34 57.08 -54.92
N ASP A 72 -46.02 57.30 -53.65
CA ASP A 72 -44.70 57.81 -53.23
C ASP A 72 -43.65 56.70 -53.40
N TYR A 73 -43.17 56.55 -54.64
CA TYR A 73 -42.17 55.56 -55.01
C TYR A 73 -40.87 55.86 -54.27
N MET A 74 -40.49 54.99 -53.32
CA MET A 74 -39.12 54.95 -52.82
C MET A 74 -38.18 54.81 -54.02
N THR A 75 -37.28 55.78 -54.21
CA THR A 75 -36.33 55.79 -55.31
C THR A 75 -35.57 54.46 -55.39
N ASP A 76 -35.30 53.98 -56.61
CA ASP A 76 -34.74 52.64 -56.80
C ASP A 76 -33.39 52.49 -56.07
N ASP A 77 -32.57 53.53 -56.02
CA ASP A 77 -31.37 53.59 -55.17
C ASP A 77 -31.63 53.22 -53.70
N ARG A 78 -32.72 53.71 -53.09
CA ARG A 78 -33.08 53.39 -51.70
C ARG A 78 -33.60 51.97 -51.55
N LEU A 79 -34.30 51.43 -52.54
CA LEU A 79 -34.72 50.02 -52.57
C LEU A 79 -33.51 49.10 -52.77
N GLN A 80 -32.61 49.44 -53.68
CA GLN A 80 -31.37 48.72 -53.95
C GLN A 80 -30.40 48.78 -52.77
N GLU A 81 -30.27 49.92 -52.08
CA GLU A 81 -29.47 50.00 -50.86
C GLU A 81 -30.10 49.21 -49.71
N LYS A 82 -31.44 49.23 -49.56
CA LYS A 82 -32.17 48.40 -48.60
C LYS A 82 -31.99 46.90 -48.89
N ALA A 83 -32.01 46.50 -50.16
CA ALA A 83 -31.72 45.13 -50.59
C ALA A 83 -30.25 44.75 -50.32
N ARG A 84 -29.29 45.63 -50.63
CA ARG A 84 -27.85 45.45 -50.36
C ARG A 84 -27.58 45.30 -48.86
N ARG A 85 -28.20 46.15 -48.02
CA ARG A 85 -28.16 46.06 -46.55
C ARG A 85 -28.79 44.76 -46.04
N TRP A 86 -29.91 44.32 -46.60
CA TRP A 86 -30.55 43.04 -46.27
C TRP A 86 -29.69 41.83 -46.65
N GLN A 87 -29.14 41.82 -47.86
CA GLN A 87 -28.23 40.77 -48.34
C GLN A 87 -27.00 40.66 -47.44
N GLN A 88 -26.32 41.78 -47.16
CA GLN A 88 -25.22 41.81 -46.20
C GLN A 88 -25.62 41.33 -44.80
N LEU A 89 -26.81 41.71 -44.32
CA LEU A 89 -27.33 41.28 -43.02
C LEU A 89 -27.57 39.77 -42.98
N GLN A 90 -28.18 39.18 -44.02
CA GLN A 90 -28.45 37.75 -44.07
C GLN A 90 -27.18 36.93 -44.28
N THR A 91 -26.28 37.34 -45.19
CA THR A 91 -24.96 36.71 -45.36
C THR A 91 -24.16 36.75 -44.06
N LYS A 92 -24.18 37.85 -43.30
CA LYS A 92 -23.52 37.94 -41.99
C LYS A 92 -24.26 37.20 -40.87
N ARG A 93 -25.57 36.97 -40.99
CA ARG A 93 -26.42 36.27 -39.98
C ARG A 93 -26.32 34.75 -40.12
N TYR A 94 -26.37 34.23 -41.34
CA TYR A 94 -26.37 32.80 -41.64
C TYR A 94 -25.04 32.27 -42.20
N ALA A 95 -23.96 33.07 -42.15
CA ALA A 95 -22.60 32.58 -42.37
C ALA A 95 -22.31 31.31 -41.55
N ASP A 96 -21.56 30.37 -42.10
CA ASP A 96 -21.37 29.03 -41.49
C ASP A 96 -20.80 29.06 -40.07
N LYS A 97 -19.96 30.07 -39.78
CA LYS A 97 -19.40 30.36 -38.45
C LYS A 97 -20.46 30.69 -37.37
N ARG A 98 -21.73 30.86 -37.75
CA ARG A 98 -22.87 31.13 -36.87
C ARG A 98 -23.91 30.00 -36.82
N ARG A 99 -23.69 28.88 -37.54
CA ARG A 99 -24.57 27.70 -37.43
C ARG A 99 -24.56 27.18 -35.99
N PHE A 100 -25.71 26.79 -35.46
CA PHE A 100 -25.78 26.16 -34.15
C PHE A 100 -24.99 24.85 -34.14
N GLY A 101 -24.06 24.70 -33.18
CA GLY A 101 -23.11 23.58 -33.14
C GLY A 101 -21.81 23.80 -33.91
N PHE A 102 -21.61 24.95 -34.58
CA PHE A 102 -20.31 25.33 -35.12
C PHE A 102 -19.28 25.45 -33.98
N SER A 103 -18.13 24.80 -34.14
CA SER A 103 -16.97 24.95 -33.26
C SER A 103 -15.93 25.85 -33.90
N ASP A 104 -15.50 26.90 -33.19
CA ASP A 104 -14.38 27.73 -33.59
C ASP A 104 -13.08 26.95 -33.84
N ILE A 105 -12.19 27.58 -34.61
CA ILE A 105 -10.91 27.03 -35.07
C ILE A 105 -10.11 26.45 -33.89
N GLN A 106 -9.58 25.24 -34.07
CA GLN A 106 -8.76 24.57 -33.07
C GLN A 106 -7.54 25.43 -32.72
N LYS A 107 -7.34 25.72 -31.42
CA LYS A 107 -6.12 26.39 -30.95
C LYS A 107 -4.85 25.73 -31.49
N GLU A 108 -4.10 26.51 -32.25
CA GLU A 108 -2.81 26.15 -32.81
C GLU A 108 -1.72 26.12 -31.72
N ASP A 109 -0.48 25.90 -32.13
CA ASP A 109 0.70 25.86 -31.25
C ASP A 109 1.45 27.20 -31.37
N MET A 110 1.75 27.84 -30.24
CA MET A 110 2.45 29.13 -30.13
C MET A 110 3.96 28.97 -30.34
N PRO A 111 4.70 30.03 -30.73
CA PRO A 111 6.17 30.04 -30.74
C PRO A 111 6.78 29.68 -29.39
N ALA A 112 7.93 28.99 -29.40
CA ALA A 112 8.61 28.51 -28.19
C ALA A 112 9.16 29.67 -27.33
N GLU A 113 9.55 30.76 -27.99
CA GLU A 113 10.14 31.98 -27.44
C GLU A 113 9.16 32.66 -26.48
N HIS A 114 7.87 32.55 -26.76
CA HIS A 114 6.80 33.13 -25.95
C HIS A 114 6.78 32.53 -24.53
N ILE A 115 6.87 31.20 -24.40
CA ILE A 115 6.92 30.56 -23.07
C ILE A 115 8.28 30.77 -22.40
N ARG A 116 9.40 30.67 -23.15
CA ARG A 116 10.76 30.96 -22.64
C ARG A 116 10.82 32.34 -21.98
N LYS A 117 10.40 33.38 -22.71
CA LYS A 117 10.37 34.76 -22.20
C LYS A 117 9.49 34.92 -20.97
N ILE A 118 8.29 34.32 -20.95
CA ILE A 118 7.40 34.38 -19.78
C ILE A 118 8.05 33.73 -18.55
N ILE A 119 8.71 32.58 -18.68
CA ILE A 119 9.39 31.89 -17.57
C ILE A 119 10.59 32.71 -17.07
N ARG A 120 11.35 33.34 -17.97
CA ARG A 120 12.49 34.21 -17.63
C ARG A 120 12.04 35.49 -16.93
N ASP A 121 11.03 36.18 -17.48
CA ASP A 121 10.45 37.42 -16.91
C ASP A 121 9.91 37.22 -15.48
N HIS A 122 9.28 36.07 -15.20
CA HIS A 122 8.73 35.76 -13.87
C HIS A 122 9.79 35.34 -12.85
N GLY A 123 10.94 34.82 -13.30
CA GLY A 123 12.11 34.50 -12.47
C GLY A 123 11.81 33.59 -11.28
N ASP A 124 12.15 34.05 -10.08
CA ASP A 124 11.91 33.40 -8.79
C ASP A 124 10.60 33.85 -8.09
N MET A 125 9.80 34.69 -8.75
CA MET A 125 8.63 35.37 -8.20
C MET A 125 8.92 36.30 -7.00
N THR A 126 10.11 36.89 -6.86
CA THR A 126 10.35 38.00 -5.90
C THR A 126 9.71 39.31 -6.37
N ASN A 127 9.95 39.70 -7.63
CA ASN A 127 9.56 40.98 -8.23
C ASN A 127 8.09 41.38 -7.94
N ARG A 128 7.86 42.67 -7.66
CA ARG A 128 6.54 43.27 -7.35
C ARG A 128 5.61 43.30 -8.57
N LYS A 129 6.14 43.34 -9.81
CA LYS A 129 5.37 43.34 -11.06
C LYS A 129 4.39 42.16 -11.13
N PHE A 130 4.87 40.95 -10.84
CA PHE A 130 4.11 39.69 -10.91
C PHE A 130 3.41 39.31 -9.58
N ARG A 131 3.05 40.31 -8.74
CA ARG A 131 2.43 40.08 -7.42
C ARG A 131 1.09 39.33 -7.50
N HIS A 132 0.31 39.59 -8.54
CA HIS A 132 -1.01 38.97 -8.73
C HIS A 132 -0.88 37.47 -9.01
N ASP A 133 0.11 37.10 -9.80
CA ASP A 133 0.36 35.74 -10.31
C ASP A 133 0.90 34.79 -9.22
N LYS A 134 1.47 35.32 -8.14
CA LYS A 134 1.91 34.52 -6.97
C LYS A 134 0.78 33.66 -6.39
N ARG A 135 -0.49 34.07 -6.52
CA ARG A 135 -1.67 33.26 -6.15
C ARG A 135 -1.89 32.08 -7.11
N VAL A 136 -1.66 32.29 -8.40
CA VAL A 136 -1.85 31.28 -9.46
C VAL A 136 -0.75 30.22 -9.41
N TYR A 137 0.51 30.62 -9.25
CA TYR A 137 1.62 29.69 -8.99
C TYR A 137 1.34 28.78 -7.79
N LEU A 138 0.90 29.35 -6.65
CA LEU A 138 0.51 28.56 -5.47
C LEU A 138 -0.68 27.62 -5.74
N GLY A 139 -1.68 28.04 -6.52
CA GLY A 139 -2.79 27.17 -6.94
C GLY A 139 -2.34 26.00 -7.81
N SER A 140 -1.40 26.25 -8.73
CA SER A 140 -0.86 25.26 -9.66
C SER A 140 -0.06 24.14 -8.98
N LEU A 141 0.46 24.35 -7.77
CA LEU A 141 1.14 23.32 -6.96
C LEU A 141 0.28 22.06 -6.76
N LYS A 142 -1.05 22.19 -6.75
CA LYS A 142 -1.97 21.05 -6.73
C LYS A 142 -1.68 20.04 -7.86
N TYR A 143 -1.39 20.54 -9.06
CA TYR A 143 -1.23 19.74 -10.29
C TYR A 143 0.23 19.42 -10.63
N MET A 144 1.21 19.91 -9.86
CA MET A 144 2.63 19.58 -10.04
C MET A 144 2.91 18.06 -10.09
N PRO A 145 2.25 17.17 -9.30
CA PRO A 145 2.39 15.71 -9.46
C PRO A 145 1.86 15.14 -10.78
N HIS A 146 0.95 15.84 -11.48
CA HIS A 146 0.53 15.50 -12.85
C HIS A 146 1.58 15.95 -13.88
N ALA A 147 2.14 17.16 -13.74
CA ALA A 147 3.23 17.63 -14.61
C ALA A 147 4.44 16.69 -14.56
N ILE A 148 4.90 16.33 -13.37
CA ILE A 148 6.04 15.42 -13.17
C ILE A 148 5.77 14.02 -13.74
N TYR A 149 4.57 13.46 -13.53
CA TYR A 149 4.20 12.18 -14.15
C TYR A 149 4.32 12.24 -15.69
N LYS A 150 3.89 13.35 -16.29
CA LYS A 150 3.87 13.52 -17.75
C LYS A 150 5.24 13.84 -18.36
N LEU A 151 6.08 14.60 -17.65
CA LEU A 151 7.48 14.82 -18.00
C LEU A 151 8.22 13.48 -18.02
N LEU A 152 8.20 12.75 -16.90
CA LEU A 152 8.92 11.49 -16.76
C LEU A 152 8.33 10.36 -17.62
N GLU A 153 7.03 10.37 -17.95
CA GLU A 153 6.43 9.43 -18.92
C GLU A 153 6.99 9.62 -20.34
N ASN A 154 7.49 10.80 -20.70
CA ASN A 154 8.02 11.11 -22.03
C ASN A 154 9.55 11.36 -22.04
N MET A 155 10.29 10.83 -21.07
CA MET A 155 11.76 10.91 -21.01
C MET A 155 12.42 10.32 -22.28
N PRO A 156 13.45 10.96 -22.87
CA PRO A 156 14.15 10.46 -24.06
C PRO A 156 14.68 9.02 -23.88
N MET A 157 14.75 8.27 -24.98
CA MET A 157 15.37 6.94 -24.99
C MET A 157 16.88 7.05 -25.30
N PRO A 158 17.72 6.05 -24.96
CA PRO A 158 19.18 6.21 -25.03
C PRO A 158 19.76 6.40 -26.45
N TRP A 159 18.97 6.12 -27.48
CA TRP A 159 19.27 6.31 -28.90
C TRP A 159 18.79 7.65 -29.47
N GLU A 160 18.10 8.47 -28.67
CA GLU A 160 17.61 9.81 -29.03
C GLU A 160 18.47 10.90 -28.37
N GLN A 161 19.03 11.82 -29.16
CA GLN A 161 19.76 12.98 -28.64
C GLN A 161 18.84 14.07 -28.06
N ILE A 162 17.76 14.39 -28.80
CA ILE A 162 16.80 15.46 -28.52
C ILE A 162 15.39 14.90 -28.70
N ARG A 163 14.43 15.34 -27.87
CA ARG A 163 13.02 14.97 -28.05
C ARG A 163 12.11 16.19 -27.90
N ASN A 164 11.70 16.73 -29.04
CA ASN A 164 10.65 17.74 -29.10
C ASN A 164 9.29 17.12 -28.73
N VAL A 165 8.68 17.59 -27.64
CA VAL A 165 7.40 17.09 -27.11
C VAL A 165 6.31 18.14 -27.19
N LYS A 166 5.04 17.73 -27.39
CA LYS A 166 3.91 18.67 -27.34
C LYS A 166 3.60 19.08 -25.90
N VAL A 167 3.49 20.39 -25.67
CA VAL A 167 3.39 21.04 -24.36
C VAL A 167 2.09 21.83 -24.25
N ILE A 168 1.48 21.81 -23.06
CA ILE A 168 0.43 22.74 -22.63
C ILE A 168 0.94 23.52 -21.41
N TYR A 169 0.93 24.84 -21.47
CA TYR A 169 1.46 25.72 -20.43
C TYR A 169 0.45 26.78 -20.00
N HIS A 170 0.49 27.18 -18.73
CA HIS A 170 -0.32 28.29 -18.23
C HIS A 170 0.21 29.63 -18.77
N ILE A 171 -0.68 30.54 -19.15
CA ILE A 171 -0.33 31.82 -19.80
C ILE A 171 0.61 32.73 -18.99
N THR A 172 0.71 32.51 -17.68
CA THR A 172 1.61 33.24 -16.76
C THR A 172 2.87 32.43 -16.38
N GLY A 173 3.20 31.36 -17.12
CA GLY A 173 4.34 30.48 -16.80
C GLY A 173 4.16 29.61 -15.54
N ALA A 174 2.98 29.67 -14.90
CA ALA A 174 2.75 29.07 -13.58
C ALA A 174 2.90 27.54 -13.52
N ILE A 175 2.63 26.82 -14.62
CA ILE A 175 2.89 25.37 -14.73
C ILE A 175 2.95 24.93 -16.20
N THR A 176 3.89 24.04 -16.51
CA THR A 176 4.07 23.40 -17.83
C THR A 176 3.70 21.91 -17.73
N PHE A 177 2.94 21.40 -18.71
CA PHE A 177 2.56 19.98 -18.82
C PHE A 177 2.96 19.41 -20.18
N VAL A 178 3.60 18.24 -20.20
CA VAL A 178 3.75 17.46 -21.45
C VAL A 178 2.42 16.81 -21.82
N ASN A 179 1.85 17.19 -22.97
CA ASN A 179 0.58 16.72 -23.51
C ASN A 179 0.71 15.49 -24.43
N GLU A 180 1.92 14.91 -24.48
CA GLU A 180 2.29 13.72 -25.25
C GLU A 180 2.02 12.42 -24.47
N ILE A 181 1.73 11.31 -25.15
CA ILE A 181 1.76 9.94 -24.55
C ILE A 181 2.69 9.11 -25.45
N PRO A 182 3.69 8.38 -24.91
CA PRO A 182 4.71 7.70 -25.71
C PRO A 182 4.15 6.41 -26.31
N TRP A 183 3.50 6.51 -27.47
CA TRP A 183 3.08 5.34 -28.26
C TRP A 183 4.27 4.82 -29.03
N VAL A 184 4.54 3.52 -28.91
CA VAL A 184 5.63 2.81 -29.59
C VAL A 184 5.10 1.53 -30.23
N ILE A 185 5.72 1.11 -31.33
CA ILE A 185 5.51 -0.20 -31.94
C ILE A 185 6.20 -1.24 -31.04
N GLU A 186 5.50 -2.32 -30.70
CA GLU A 186 5.97 -3.28 -29.68
C GLU A 186 7.23 -4.06 -30.10
N PRO A 187 7.32 -4.69 -31.30
CA PRO A 187 8.54 -5.37 -31.73
C PRO A 187 9.72 -4.39 -31.88
N VAL A 188 9.51 -3.24 -32.53
CA VAL A 188 10.54 -2.19 -32.70
C VAL A 188 11.13 -1.74 -31.36
N PHE A 189 10.28 -1.45 -30.36
CA PHE A 189 10.76 -1.02 -29.04
C PHE A 189 11.53 -2.12 -28.28
N ILE A 190 11.23 -3.40 -28.53
CA ILE A 190 12.01 -4.51 -27.96
C ILE A 190 13.35 -4.63 -28.67
N ALA A 191 13.38 -4.57 -30.01
CA ALA A 191 14.59 -4.60 -30.82
C ALA A 191 15.54 -3.42 -30.49
N GLN A 192 15.01 -2.20 -30.39
CA GLN A 192 15.79 -1.00 -29.99
C GLN A 192 16.49 -1.24 -28.65
N TRP A 193 15.79 -1.73 -27.62
CA TRP A 193 16.40 -2.10 -26.34
C TRP A 193 17.33 -3.33 -26.42
N GLY A 194 17.16 -4.21 -27.40
CA GLY A 194 18.08 -5.30 -27.72
C GLY A 194 19.43 -4.80 -28.24
N THR A 195 19.43 -3.87 -29.20
CA THR A 195 20.66 -3.21 -29.64
C THR A 195 21.32 -2.40 -28.52
N MET A 196 20.54 -1.75 -27.64
CA MET A 196 21.08 -1.09 -26.44
C MET A 196 21.77 -2.08 -25.49
N TRP A 197 21.23 -3.29 -25.34
CA TRP A 197 21.85 -4.33 -24.51
C TRP A 197 23.19 -4.80 -25.10
N ILE A 198 23.27 -4.97 -26.42
CA ILE A 198 24.51 -5.32 -27.13
C ILE A 198 25.55 -4.19 -26.97
N MET A 199 25.19 -2.95 -27.32
CA MET A 199 26.11 -1.81 -27.27
C MET A 199 26.61 -1.53 -25.85
N MET A 200 25.74 -1.53 -24.84
CA MET A 200 26.17 -1.31 -23.45
C MET A 200 27.04 -2.47 -22.92
N ARG A 201 26.91 -3.71 -23.41
CA ARG A 201 27.81 -4.82 -23.05
C ARG A 201 29.16 -4.74 -23.76
N ARG A 202 29.19 -4.38 -25.05
CA ARG A 202 30.43 -4.11 -25.82
C ARG A 202 31.20 -2.97 -25.16
N GLU A 203 30.58 -1.80 -25.02
CA GLU A 203 31.21 -0.61 -24.42
C GLU A 203 31.75 -0.89 -23.01
N LYS A 204 31.01 -1.64 -22.18
CA LYS A 204 31.49 -2.00 -20.83
C LYS A 204 32.64 -3.02 -20.84
N ARG A 205 32.72 -3.92 -21.82
CA ARG A 205 33.85 -4.84 -22.01
C ARG A 205 35.10 -4.06 -22.41
N ASP A 206 34.96 -3.11 -23.32
CA ASP A 206 36.08 -2.47 -24.01
C ASP A 206 36.63 -1.25 -23.25
N ARG A 207 35.78 -0.51 -22.53
CA ARG A 207 36.18 0.67 -21.75
C ARG A 207 36.88 0.28 -20.43
N ARG A 208 38.22 0.35 -20.43
CA ARG A 208 39.10 0.11 -19.26
C ARG A 208 38.65 0.72 -17.93
N HIS A 209 38.10 1.95 -17.94
CA HIS A 209 37.57 2.60 -16.74
C HIS A 209 36.24 3.30 -17.01
N PHE A 210 35.14 2.70 -16.56
CA PHE A 210 33.82 3.33 -16.62
C PHE A 210 33.58 4.23 -15.39
N LYS A 211 33.76 5.55 -15.57
CA LYS A 211 33.47 6.56 -14.55
C LYS A 211 31.96 6.84 -14.50
N ARG A 212 31.30 6.56 -13.36
CA ARG A 212 29.89 6.96 -13.16
C ARG A 212 29.79 8.46 -12.83
N MET A 213 28.78 9.14 -13.36
CA MET A 213 28.46 10.54 -13.03
C MET A 213 28.20 10.75 -11.52
N ARG A 214 28.46 11.96 -11.01
CA ARG A 214 28.20 12.32 -9.60
C ARG A 214 26.70 12.59 -9.37
N PHE A 215 26.24 12.37 -8.13
CA PHE A 215 24.87 12.65 -7.70
C PHE A 215 24.88 13.37 -6.34
N PRO A 216 24.25 14.56 -6.20
CA PRO A 216 23.59 15.33 -7.27
C PRO A 216 24.57 15.77 -8.38
N PRO A 217 24.10 16.08 -9.60
CA PRO A 217 24.99 16.49 -10.71
C PRO A 217 25.36 17.98 -10.70
N PHE A 218 24.62 18.80 -9.95
CA PHE A 218 24.85 20.23 -9.69
C PHE A 218 24.79 20.47 -8.18
N ASP A 219 25.40 21.56 -7.69
CA ASP A 219 25.46 21.83 -6.24
C ASP A 219 24.09 22.24 -5.66
N ASP A 220 23.94 22.19 -4.33
CA ASP A 220 22.70 22.56 -3.63
C ASP A 220 22.33 24.03 -3.87
N GLU A 221 23.31 24.93 -3.83
CA GLU A 221 23.13 26.39 -3.89
C GLU A 221 23.19 26.95 -5.33
N GLU A 222 23.43 26.10 -6.32
CA GLU A 222 23.57 26.48 -7.74
C GLU A 222 22.19 26.68 -8.42
N PRO A 223 21.92 27.86 -9.04
CA PRO A 223 20.63 28.13 -9.65
C PRO A 223 20.40 27.29 -10.93
N PRO A 224 19.18 26.76 -11.19
CA PRO A 224 18.91 25.97 -12.38
C PRO A 224 19.15 26.75 -13.68
N LEU A 225 20.18 26.32 -14.43
CA LEU A 225 20.63 26.88 -15.71
C LEU A 225 19.48 27.21 -16.66
N ASP A 226 19.63 28.29 -17.43
CA ASP A 226 18.66 28.68 -18.44
C ASP A 226 18.95 27.97 -19.77
N TYR A 227 17.94 27.30 -20.33
CA TYR A 227 18.09 26.50 -21.55
C TYR A 227 18.56 27.35 -22.75
N ALA A 228 18.01 28.56 -22.89
CA ALA A 228 18.36 29.48 -23.97
C ALA A 228 19.84 29.89 -23.94
N ASP A 229 20.38 30.19 -22.75
CA ASP A 229 21.72 30.75 -22.61
C ASP A 229 22.84 29.69 -22.54
N ASN A 230 22.51 28.40 -22.37
CA ASN A 230 23.50 27.35 -22.06
C ASN A 230 23.34 26.05 -22.86
N ILE A 231 22.18 25.79 -23.49
CA ILE A 231 21.83 24.45 -24.04
C ILE A 231 21.24 24.52 -25.46
N LEU A 232 20.66 25.67 -25.86
CA LEU A 232 20.03 25.85 -27.15
C LEU A 232 21.03 25.75 -28.31
N ASP A 233 22.18 26.39 -28.17
CA ASP A 233 23.21 26.50 -29.22
C ASP A 233 24.32 25.42 -29.09
N VAL A 234 24.15 24.46 -28.18
CA VAL A 234 25.11 23.36 -27.95
C VAL A 234 24.63 22.10 -28.66
N GLU A 235 25.40 21.65 -29.64
CA GLU A 235 25.14 20.39 -30.34
C GLU A 235 25.22 19.20 -29.36
N PRO A 236 24.25 18.28 -29.39
CA PRO A 236 24.24 17.13 -28.50
C PRO A 236 25.33 16.12 -28.88
N LEU A 237 25.98 15.54 -27.87
CA LEU A 237 26.81 14.34 -28.04
C LEU A 237 26.04 13.22 -28.76
N GLU A 238 26.76 12.35 -29.46
CA GLU A 238 26.19 11.17 -30.11
C GLU A 238 25.36 10.32 -29.12
N ALA A 239 24.23 9.79 -29.58
CA ALA A 239 23.39 8.89 -28.80
C ALA A 239 23.92 7.44 -28.91
N ILE A 240 23.41 6.53 -28.06
CA ILE A 240 23.78 5.11 -28.20
C ILE A 240 23.04 4.55 -29.41
N GLN A 241 23.75 4.25 -30.49
CA GLN A 241 23.24 3.57 -31.68
C GLN A 241 24.20 2.41 -32.04
N LEU A 242 23.65 1.28 -32.50
CA LEU A 242 24.43 0.19 -33.06
C LEU A 242 24.63 0.48 -34.55
N GLN A 243 25.86 0.36 -35.03
CA GLN A 243 26.14 0.30 -36.46
C GLN A 243 25.43 -0.95 -37.03
N MET A 244 24.41 -0.72 -37.85
CA MET A 244 23.61 -1.74 -38.53
C MET A 244 24.24 -2.08 -39.87
N ASP A 245 23.98 -3.29 -40.36
CA ASP A 245 24.51 -3.73 -41.65
C ASP A 245 23.64 -3.19 -42.81
N PRO A 246 24.20 -2.49 -43.83
CA PRO A 246 23.42 -1.95 -44.95
C PRO A 246 22.70 -3.01 -45.81
N GLU A 247 23.16 -4.26 -45.78
CA GLU A 247 22.61 -5.37 -46.56
C GLU A 247 21.70 -6.25 -45.70
N GLU A 248 22.16 -6.76 -44.55
CA GLU A 248 21.34 -7.61 -43.67
C GLU A 248 20.18 -6.84 -43.01
N ASP A 249 20.44 -5.62 -42.54
CA ASP A 249 19.47 -4.81 -41.78
C ASP A 249 18.76 -3.78 -42.67
N ARG A 250 18.89 -3.90 -44.00
CA ARG A 250 18.29 -3.01 -45.02
C ARG A 250 16.79 -2.73 -44.81
N SER A 251 16.06 -3.68 -44.23
CA SER A 251 14.62 -3.56 -43.93
C SER A 251 14.29 -2.52 -42.85
N ILE A 252 15.24 -2.21 -41.95
CA ILE A 252 15.09 -1.28 -40.81
C ILE A 252 16.06 -0.09 -40.84
N TYR A 253 17.15 -0.19 -41.61
CA TYR A 253 18.32 0.71 -41.58
C TYR A 253 17.99 2.21 -41.50
N GLU A 254 17.11 2.71 -42.37
CA GLU A 254 16.82 4.15 -42.49
C GLU A 254 16.09 4.76 -41.29
N TRP A 255 15.29 3.97 -40.56
CA TRP A 255 14.27 4.49 -39.62
C TRP A 255 14.39 3.95 -38.19
N PHE A 256 15.27 2.97 -37.95
CA PHE A 256 15.26 2.19 -36.71
C PHE A 256 15.44 3.00 -35.42
N TYR A 257 16.21 4.10 -35.45
CA TYR A 257 16.49 4.95 -34.30
C TYR A 257 15.63 6.22 -34.19
N ASP A 258 14.61 6.38 -35.05
CA ASP A 258 13.65 7.47 -34.95
C ASP A 258 12.90 7.49 -33.61
N HIS A 259 12.47 8.70 -33.20
CA HIS A 259 11.57 8.87 -32.06
C HIS A 259 10.19 8.20 -32.30
N LYS A 260 9.68 8.27 -33.54
CA LYS A 260 8.45 7.61 -33.99
C LYS A 260 8.68 7.06 -35.41
N PRO A 261 9.34 5.90 -35.53
CA PRO A 261 9.69 5.35 -36.83
C PRO A 261 8.47 5.16 -37.75
N LEU A 262 8.70 5.18 -39.05
CA LEU A 262 7.70 4.88 -40.08
C LEU A 262 6.48 5.83 -40.12
N THR A 263 6.49 6.97 -39.40
CA THR A 263 5.30 7.85 -39.20
C THR A 263 4.61 8.28 -40.50
N ASP A 264 5.39 8.55 -41.54
CA ASP A 264 4.91 9.07 -42.84
C ASP A 264 4.71 7.96 -43.89
N THR A 265 4.89 6.69 -43.50
CA THR A 265 4.75 5.52 -44.37
C THR A 265 3.37 4.86 -44.25
N LYS A 266 3.02 4.03 -45.24
CA LYS A 266 1.82 3.18 -45.21
C LYS A 266 1.82 2.11 -44.09
N MET A 267 2.95 1.86 -43.41
CA MET A 267 3.04 0.86 -42.34
C MET A 267 2.34 1.27 -41.04
N VAL A 268 1.98 2.55 -40.88
CA VAL A 268 1.23 3.05 -39.72
C VAL A 268 0.05 3.92 -40.15
N ASN A 269 -0.93 4.13 -39.26
CA ASN A 269 -2.13 4.90 -39.58
C ASN A 269 -1.94 6.45 -39.55
N GLY A 270 -0.75 6.93 -39.91
CA GLY A 270 -0.32 8.33 -39.82
C GLY A 270 -0.11 8.83 -38.39
N THR A 271 0.11 10.15 -38.26
CA THR A 271 0.62 10.89 -37.08
C THR A 271 -0.06 10.64 -35.72
N THR A 272 -1.25 10.01 -35.69
CA THR A 272 -1.88 9.58 -34.43
C THR A 272 -1.22 8.33 -33.81
N TYR A 273 -0.44 7.60 -34.61
CA TYR A 273 0.47 6.50 -34.26
C TYR A 273 -0.18 5.40 -33.40
N ARG A 274 -1.24 4.74 -33.92
CA ARG A 274 -2.14 3.83 -33.18
C ARG A 274 -2.16 2.39 -33.65
N ARG A 275 -1.98 2.13 -34.94
CA ARG A 275 -1.93 0.82 -35.57
C ARG A 275 -0.65 0.73 -36.38
N TRP A 276 -0.09 -0.47 -36.46
CA TRP A 276 1.08 -0.79 -37.26
C TRP A 276 0.84 -2.08 -38.03
N GLN A 277 1.38 -2.16 -39.24
CA GLN A 277 1.35 -3.31 -40.15
C GLN A 277 2.76 -3.42 -40.75
N LEU A 278 3.45 -4.52 -40.47
CA LEU A 278 4.84 -4.74 -40.89
C LEU A 278 4.92 -5.91 -41.88
N THR A 279 5.91 -5.84 -42.76
CA THR A 279 6.25 -6.94 -43.68
C THR A 279 7.04 -8.03 -42.93
N LEU A 280 7.13 -9.23 -43.52
CA LEU A 280 7.89 -10.33 -42.92
C LEU A 280 9.41 -10.04 -42.79
N PRO A 281 10.10 -9.45 -43.80
CA PRO A 281 11.52 -9.09 -43.66
C PRO A 281 11.78 -8.09 -42.51
N VAL A 282 10.89 -7.12 -42.31
CA VAL A 282 11.01 -6.19 -41.18
C VAL A 282 10.85 -6.93 -39.85
N LEU A 283 9.94 -7.90 -39.77
CA LEU A 283 9.73 -8.65 -38.54
C LEU A 283 10.86 -9.65 -38.23
N SER A 284 11.49 -10.29 -39.23
CA SER A 284 12.64 -11.17 -39.02
C SER A 284 13.87 -10.38 -38.56
N THR A 285 14.21 -9.26 -39.21
CA THR A 285 15.31 -8.39 -38.78
C THR A 285 15.07 -7.82 -37.36
N LEU A 286 13.84 -7.36 -37.05
CA LEU A 286 13.50 -6.90 -35.70
C LEU A 286 13.54 -8.03 -34.65
N TYR A 287 13.17 -9.26 -35.01
CA TYR A 287 13.25 -10.43 -34.13
C TYR A 287 14.72 -10.76 -33.82
N ARG A 288 15.57 -10.85 -34.86
CA ARG A 288 17.03 -11.02 -34.78
C ARG A 288 17.68 -10.02 -33.81
N MET A 289 17.36 -8.74 -33.97
CA MET A 289 17.83 -7.65 -33.09
C MET A 289 17.26 -7.72 -31.66
N GLY A 290 16.09 -8.34 -31.47
CA GLY A 290 15.44 -8.52 -30.17
C GLY A 290 16.00 -9.67 -29.33
N ASN A 291 16.60 -10.70 -29.95
CA ASN A 291 16.92 -12.00 -29.34
C ASN A 291 17.59 -11.91 -27.94
N GLN A 292 18.55 -11.00 -27.74
CA GLN A 292 19.24 -10.82 -26.46
C GLN A 292 18.33 -10.52 -25.25
N LEU A 293 17.10 -10.04 -25.48
CA LEU A 293 16.10 -9.77 -24.45
C LEU A 293 14.98 -10.81 -24.37
N LEU A 294 14.90 -11.71 -25.34
CA LEU A 294 13.81 -12.68 -25.45
C LEU A 294 14.08 -13.92 -24.59
N THR A 295 13.27 -14.95 -24.84
CA THR A 295 13.37 -16.28 -24.26
C THR A 295 13.46 -17.26 -25.42
N ASP A 296 14.29 -18.29 -25.26
CA ASP A 296 14.56 -19.30 -26.27
C ASP A 296 13.53 -20.47 -26.20
N LEU A 297 12.54 -20.34 -25.31
CA LEU A 297 11.45 -21.29 -25.09
C LEU A 297 10.35 -21.15 -26.14
N VAL A 298 10.13 -22.21 -26.92
CA VAL A 298 9.05 -22.32 -27.92
C VAL A 298 7.74 -22.91 -27.38
N ASP A 299 7.78 -23.59 -26.23
CA ASP A 299 6.65 -24.32 -25.65
C ASP A 299 6.33 -23.87 -24.21
N ASP A 300 5.05 -23.64 -23.92
CA ASP A 300 4.55 -23.29 -22.58
C ASP A 300 4.67 -24.47 -21.58
N ASN A 301 4.90 -25.70 -22.03
CA ASN A 301 5.16 -26.88 -21.17
C ASN A 301 6.27 -26.65 -20.13
N TYR A 302 7.27 -25.82 -20.43
CA TYR A 302 8.32 -25.44 -19.48
C TYR A 302 7.77 -24.80 -18.20
N PHE A 303 6.59 -24.16 -18.26
CA PHE A 303 5.92 -23.56 -17.11
C PHE A 303 5.01 -24.53 -16.34
N TYR A 304 5.12 -25.85 -16.55
CA TYR A 304 4.44 -26.85 -15.71
C TYR A 304 4.74 -26.61 -14.22
N LEU A 305 3.69 -26.53 -13.39
CA LEU A 305 3.71 -26.06 -12.00
C LEU A 305 4.26 -24.64 -11.74
N PHE A 306 4.84 -23.96 -12.73
CA PHE A 306 5.39 -22.60 -12.63
C PHE A 306 4.48 -21.53 -13.25
N ASP A 307 3.23 -21.91 -13.56
CA ASP A 307 2.20 -21.05 -14.13
C ASP A 307 1.40 -20.24 -13.08
N LEU A 308 0.54 -19.33 -13.54
CA LEU A 308 -0.32 -18.51 -12.68
C LEU A 308 -1.30 -19.34 -11.83
N LYS A 309 -1.89 -20.41 -12.37
CA LYS A 309 -2.85 -21.28 -11.68
C LYS A 309 -2.18 -22.03 -10.53
N SER A 310 -1.03 -22.64 -10.82
CA SER A 310 -0.22 -23.37 -9.85
C SER A 310 0.23 -22.44 -8.70
N PHE A 311 0.65 -21.21 -9.00
CA PHE A 311 0.95 -20.23 -7.96
C PHE A 311 -0.29 -19.73 -7.18
N PHE A 312 -1.48 -19.67 -7.78
CA PHE A 312 -2.71 -19.37 -7.04
C PHE A 312 -3.11 -20.51 -6.10
N THR A 313 -3.01 -21.77 -6.55
CA THR A 313 -3.25 -22.98 -5.76
C THR A 313 -2.24 -23.13 -4.63
N ALA A 314 -0.95 -22.94 -4.90
CA ALA A 314 0.09 -22.93 -3.88
C ALA A 314 -0.19 -21.88 -2.80
N LYS A 315 -0.60 -20.67 -3.21
CA LYS A 315 -1.04 -19.63 -2.27
C LYS A 315 -2.27 -20.06 -1.45
N ALA A 316 -3.26 -20.68 -2.08
CA ALA A 316 -4.51 -21.05 -1.42
C ALA A 316 -4.28 -22.09 -0.31
N LEU A 317 -3.51 -23.13 -0.63
CA LEU A 317 -3.12 -24.24 0.25
C LEU A 317 -1.98 -23.91 1.23
N ASN A 318 -1.45 -22.68 1.20
CA ASN A 318 -0.28 -22.25 2.01
C ASN A 318 1.00 -23.09 1.78
N VAL A 319 1.15 -23.72 0.62
CA VAL A 319 2.36 -24.47 0.22
C VAL A 319 3.27 -23.59 -0.65
N ALA A 320 4.51 -24.05 -0.89
CA ALA A 320 5.49 -23.35 -1.70
C ALA A 320 6.20 -24.30 -2.67
N ILE A 321 6.26 -23.89 -3.93
CA ILE A 321 6.98 -24.59 -5.00
C ILE A 321 8.48 -24.25 -4.91
N PRO A 322 9.41 -25.19 -5.14
CA PRO A 322 10.82 -24.87 -5.33
C PRO A 322 11.02 -23.74 -6.36
N GLY A 323 11.91 -22.79 -6.08
CA GLY A 323 12.08 -21.57 -6.91
C GLY A 323 10.91 -20.56 -6.87
N GLY A 324 9.69 -20.98 -6.49
CA GLY A 324 8.47 -20.18 -6.54
C GLY A 324 8.23 -19.21 -5.36
N PRO A 325 7.18 -18.37 -5.44
CA PRO A 325 6.87 -17.36 -4.45
C PRO A 325 6.14 -17.91 -3.20
N LYS A 326 6.62 -17.57 -2.00
CA LYS A 326 5.94 -17.89 -0.73
C LYS A 326 4.93 -16.80 -0.32
N PHE A 327 3.81 -17.15 0.31
CA PHE A 327 2.72 -16.23 0.67
C PHE A 327 2.38 -16.21 2.17
N GLU A 328 1.38 -15.41 2.54
CA GLU A 328 0.67 -15.52 3.82
C GLU A 328 -0.45 -16.57 3.67
N PRO A 329 -0.76 -17.35 4.74
CA PRO A 329 -1.92 -18.26 4.75
C PRO A 329 -3.22 -17.54 4.38
N LEU A 330 -4.08 -18.22 3.63
CA LEU A 330 -5.38 -17.68 3.17
C LEU A 330 -6.46 -17.76 4.26
N VAL A 331 -6.51 -18.89 4.96
CA VAL A 331 -7.21 -19.09 6.23
C VAL A 331 -6.13 -19.07 7.33
N LYS A 332 -6.43 -18.47 8.50
CA LYS A 332 -5.47 -18.34 9.61
C LYS A 332 -5.90 -19.02 10.89
N ASP A 333 -7.16 -19.45 10.95
CA ASP A 333 -7.84 -19.87 12.17
C ASP A 333 -8.06 -21.39 12.22
N VAL A 334 -7.68 -22.12 11.15
CA VAL A 334 -7.48 -23.57 11.17
C VAL A 334 -6.00 -23.81 11.48
N ASN A 335 -5.73 -24.31 12.67
CA ASN A 335 -4.41 -24.76 13.08
C ASN A 335 -4.25 -26.23 12.63
N PRO A 336 -3.16 -26.64 11.95
CA PRO A 336 -3.00 -28.03 11.52
C PRO A 336 -2.94 -29.05 12.68
N ASN A 337 -2.63 -28.59 13.89
CA ASN A 337 -2.63 -29.40 15.10
C ASN A 337 -4.04 -29.56 15.71
N ASP A 338 -5.04 -28.85 15.17
CA ASP A 338 -6.45 -28.94 15.54
C ASP A 338 -7.24 -29.73 14.45
N GLU A 339 -6.56 -30.45 13.55
CA GLU A 339 -7.18 -31.54 12.79
C GLU A 339 -7.39 -32.72 13.75
N ASP A 340 -8.65 -33.05 14.05
CA ASP A 340 -9.01 -34.13 14.98
C ASP A 340 -8.33 -35.45 14.61
N TRP A 341 -7.96 -36.24 15.63
CA TRP A 341 -7.41 -37.58 15.44
C TRP A 341 -8.49 -38.53 14.93
N ASN A 342 -8.62 -38.59 13.61
CA ASN A 342 -9.61 -39.36 12.89
C ASN A 342 -9.04 -40.72 12.45
N GLU A 343 -9.91 -41.72 12.34
CA GLU A 343 -9.52 -43.10 11.96
C GLU A 343 -8.78 -43.17 10.61
N PHE A 344 -9.11 -42.28 9.67
CA PHE A 344 -8.46 -42.16 8.37
C PHE A 344 -7.01 -41.65 8.41
N ASN A 345 -6.62 -40.99 9.51
CA ASN A 345 -5.27 -40.42 9.71
C ASN A 345 -4.38 -41.32 10.60
N ASP A 346 -4.83 -42.53 10.96
CA ASP A 346 -4.05 -43.51 11.71
C ASP A 346 -2.85 -44.00 10.90
N ILE A 347 -1.64 -43.77 11.43
CA ILE A 347 -0.37 -44.18 10.81
C ILE A 347 -0.29 -45.68 10.52
N ASN A 348 -0.99 -46.51 11.31
CA ASN A 348 -1.02 -47.97 11.13
C ASN A 348 -1.84 -48.40 9.90
N LYS A 349 -2.72 -47.52 9.39
CA LYS A 349 -3.62 -47.79 8.25
C LYS A 349 -3.11 -47.19 6.92
N ILE A 350 -2.02 -46.41 6.95
CA ILE A 350 -1.51 -45.68 5.79
C ILE A 350 -0.23 -46.32 5.24
N ILE A 351 -0.30 -46.93 4.06
CA ILE A 351 0.86 -47.55 3.40
C ILE A 351 1.72 -46.48 2.69
N ILE A 352 2.72 -45.93 3.41
CA ILE A 352 3.66 -44.95 2.86
C ILE A 352 4.72 -45.63 1.98
N ARG A 353 4.40 -45.85 0.69
CA ARG A 353 5.37 -46.33 -0.32
C ARG A 353 6.28 -45.21 -0.86
N GLN A 354 5.73 -43.99 -0.98
CA GLN A 354 6.42 -42.79 -1.43
C GLN A 354 5.80 -41.58 -0.70
N PRO A 355 6.59 -40.56 -0.30
CA PRO A 355 6.05 -39.39 0.40
C PRO A 355 5.27 -38.49 -0.56
N ILE A 356 4.08 -38.04 -0.13
CA ILE A 356 3.24 -37.11 -0.91
C ILE A 356 3.91 -35.73 -0.96
N ARG A 357 4.52 -35.42 -2.10
CA ARG A 357 5.25 -34.17 -2.34
C ARG A 357 4.33 -32.94 -2.45
N THR A 358 4.88 -31.76 -2.17
CA THR A 358 4.17 -30.47 -2.34
C THR A 358 3.77 -30.22 -3.80
N GLU A 359 4.53 -30.72 -4.76
CA GLU A 359 4.20 -30.65 -6.20
C GLU A 359 2.91 -31.42 -6.52
N TYR A 360 2.73 -32.63 -5.98
CA TYR A 360 1.51 -33.43 -6.18
C TYR A 360 0.28 -32.74 -5.61
N ARG A 361 0.42 -32.10 -4.44
CA ARG A 361 -0.61 -31.28 -3.79
C ARG A 361 -1.05 -30.04 -4.58
N ILE A 362 -0.31 -29.66 -5.64
CA ILE A 362 -0.62 -28.52 -6.50
C ILE A 362 -1.08 -29.00 -7.89
N ALA A 363 -0.48 -30.07 -8.43
CA ALA A 363 -0.89 -30.71 -9.68
C ALA A 363 -2.31 -31.28 -9.58
N PHE A 364 -2.61 -32.01 -8.49
CA PHE A 364 -3.90 -32.66 -8.25
C PHE A 364 -4.51 -32.14 -6.93
N PRO A 365 -4.95 -30.87 -6.88
CA PRO A 365 -5.20 -30.18 -5.62
C PRO A 365 -6.44 -30.68 -4.88
N TYR A 366 -7.36 -31.37 -5.56
CA TYR A 366 -8.53 -32.01 -4.96
C TYR A 366 -8.27 -33.43 -4.45
N LEU A 367 -7.17 -34.07 -4.85
CA LEU A 367 -6.83 -35.45 -4.46
C LEU A 367 -5.96 -35.50 -3.20
N TYR A 368 -4.95 -34.63 -3.11
CA TYR A 368 -3.95 -34.65 -2.04
C TYR A 368 -4.13 -33.54 -0.99
N ASN A 369 -5.34 -33.00 -0.81
CA ASN A 369 -5.63 -32.00 0.23
C ASN A 369 -7.05 -32.16 0.78
N SER A 370 -7.20 -32.24 2.10
CA SER A 370 -8.49 -32.37 2.80
C SER A 370 -9.40 -31.14 2.63
N TYR A 371 -8.82 -29.93 2.48
CA TYR A 371 -9.58 -28.68 2.39
C TYR A 371 -9.11 -27.79 1.20
N PRO A 372 -9.48 -28.12 -0.05
CA PRO A 372 -9.05 -27.41 -1.27
C PRO A 372 -9.80 -26.07 -1.49
N PHE A 373 -9.76 -25.18 -0.52
CA PHE A 373 -10.50 -23.91 -0.56
C PHE A 373 -9.85 -22.86 -1.48
N LYS A 374 -10.58 -22.43 -2.52
CA LYS A 374 -10.16 -21.43 -3.52
C LYS A 374 -8.86 -21.81 -4.27
N VAL A 375 -8.65 -23.11 -4.47
CA VAL A 375 -7.67 -23.63 -5.43
C VAL A 375 -8.12 -23.33 -6.87
N TYR A 376 -7.19 -23.50 -7.81
CA TYR A 376 -7.41 -23.37 -9.24
C TYR A 376 -6.83 -24.59 -9.95
N LEU A 377 -7.57 -25.16 -10.91
CA LEU A 377 -7.00 -26.15 -11.82
C LEU A 377 -5.95 -25.49 -12.71
N ALA A 378 -4.77 -26.12 -12.78
CA ALA A 378 -3.70 -25.78 -13.70
C ALA A 378 -4.00 -26.33 -15.11
N TRP A 379 -3.25 -25.85 -16.11
CA TRP A 379 -3.19 -26.53 -17.40
C TRP A 379 -2.32 -27.78 -17.27
N TYR A 380 -2.70 -28.88 -17.92
CA TYR A 380 -2.01 -30.16 -17.74
C TYR A 380 -0.76 -30.29 -18.62
N HIS A 381 -0.92 -30.16 -19.95
CA HIS A 381 0.12 -30.39 -20.95
C HIS A 381 -0.28 -29.72 -22.28
N THR A 382 0.67 -29.13 -23.00
CA THR A 382 0.53 -28.79 -24.44
C THR A 382 1.17 -29.89 -25.29
N PRO A 383 0.74 -30.15 -26.54
CA PRO A 383 1.50 -31.02 -27.44
C PRO A 383 2.91 -30.46 -27.63
N ASN A 384 3.94 -31.29 -27.45
CA ASN A 384 5.34 -30.85 -27.49
C ASN A 384 5.69 -30.20 -28.84
N VAL A 385 6.15 -28.95 -28.81
CA VAL A 385 6.54 -28.21 -30.02
C VAL A 385 7.96 -28.58 -30.44
N VAL A 386 8.07 -29.52 -31.38
CA VAL A 386 9.35 -29.95 -32.00
C VAL A 386 9.73 -29.05 -33.18
N PHE A 387 9.92 -27.75 -32.92
CA PHE A 387 10.45 -26.81 -33.91
C PHE A 387 11.99 -26.81 -33.90
N ILE A 388 12.60 -27.08 -35.06
CA ILE A 388 14.05 -26.95 -35.26
C ILE A 388 14.33 -25.57 -35.86
N LYS A 389 15.26 -24.83 -35.25
CA LYS A 389 15.68 -23.51 -35.72
C LYS A 389 16.92 -23.66 -36.60
N THR A 390 16.83 -23.16 -37.83
CA THR A 390 17.98 -23.01 -38.72
C THR A 390 18.93 -21.94 -38.19
N GLU A 391 20.20 -22.27 -38.02
CA GLU A 391 21.27 -21.32 -37.69
C GLU A 391 22.05 -20.85 -38.94
N ASP A 392 22.07 -21.68 -39.99
CA ASP A 392 22.73 -21.43 -41.27
C ASP A 392 21.67 -21.04 -42.33
N PRO A 393 21.81 -19.88 -43.01
CA PRO A 393 20.89 -19.45 -44.06
C PRO A 393 21.16 -20.06 -45.44
N ASP A 394 22.32 -20.70 -45.67
CA ASP A 394 22.67 -21.28 -46.98
C ASP A 394 21.97 -22.63 -47.21
N LEU A 395 21.37 -23.21 -46.18
CA LEU A 395 20.56 -24.43 -46.25
C LEU A 395 19.14 -24.14 -46.78
N PRO A 396 18.55 -25.04 -47.60
CA PRO A 396 17.17 -24.91 -48.07
C PRO A 396 16.15 -24.70 -46.94
N ALA A 397 15.06 -23.95 -47.19
CA ALA A 397 14.06 -23.69 -46.14
C ALA A 397 13.30 -24.96 -45.67
N PHE A 398 13.34 -26.03 -46.47
CA PHE A 398 12.85 -27.36 -46.12
C PHE A 398 13.97 -28.38 -46.41
N TYR A 399 14.55 -28.96 -45.37
CA TYR A 399 15.56 -30.02 -45.47
C TYR A 399 15.39 -31.02 -44.32
N PHE A 400 16.02 -32.20 -44.46
CA PHE A 400 16.08 -33.18 -43.39
C PHE A 400 17.23 -32.84 -42.43
N ASP A 401 16.90 -32.16 -41.34
CA ASP A 401 17.88 -31.72 -40.35
C ASP A 401 18.52 -32.91 -39.59
N PRO A 402 19.85 -32.89 -39.28
CA PRO A 402 20.52 -33.97 -38.57
C PRO A 402 19.98 -34.31 -37.16
N LEU A 403 19.16 -33.45 -36.56
CA LEU A 403 18.47 -33.72 -35.29
C LEU A 403 17.20 -34.58 -35.47
N ILE A 404 16.74 -34.80 -36.70
CA ILE A 404 15.57 -35.64 -37.00
C ILE A 404 16.02 -37.11 -37.11
N ASN A 405 15.33 -38.01 -36.40
CA ASN A 405 15.61 -39.44 -36.51
C ASN A 405 15.28 -39.97 -37.92
N PRO A 406 16.20 -40.67 -38.60
CA PRO A 406 15.99 -41.15 -39.97
C PRO A 406 14.85 -42.18 -40.05
N ILE A 407 14.02 -42.07 -41.09
CA ILE A 407 12.88 -42.97 -41.32
C ILE A 407 13.38 -44.31 -41.87
N ALA A 408 13.68 -45.23 -40.95
CA ALA A 408 14.12 -46.58 -41.28
C ALA A 408 12.92 -47.46 -41.70
N HIS A 409 12.48 -47.36 -42.96
CA HIS A 409 11.45 -48.24 -43.50
C HIS A 409 11.95 -49.71 -43.53
N ARG A 410 11.34 -50.58 -42.73
CA ARG A 410 11.75 -51.99 -42.53
C ARG A 410 10.58 -52.97 -42.64
N HIS A 411 9.68 -52.75 -43.59
CA HIS A 411 8.68 -53.75 -43.97
C HIS A 411 9.19 -54.59 -45.14
N THR A 412 9.33 -55.91 -44.94
CA THR A 412 9.74 -56.88 -45.97
C THR A 412 8.56 -57.53 -46.69
N ILE A 413 7.34 -57.30 -46.21
CA ILE A 413 6.10 -57.73 -46.84
C ILE A 413 5.35 -56.45 -47.25
N LYS A 414 5.18 -56.23 -48.57
CA LYS A 414 4.20 -55.26 -49.07
C LYS A 414 2.81 -55.74 -48.63
N SER A 415 2.05 -54.91 -47.92
CA SER A 415 0.66 -55.21 -47.57
C SER A 415 -0.18 -55.35 -48.84
N PHE A 416 -0.93 -56.44 -48.98
CA PHE A 416 -1.82 -56.62 -50.14
C PHE A 416 -2.98 -55.61 -50.18
N ASP A 417 -3.35 -55.01 -49.03
CA ASP A 417 -4.31 -53.89 -48.95
C ASP A 417 -3.84 -52.62 -49.67
N THR A 418 -2.57 -52.55 -50.10
CA THR A 418 -2.01 -51.47 -50.94
C THR A 418 -2.02 -51.79 -52.45
N GLN A 419 -2.92 -52.68 -52.90
CA GLN A 419 -3.14 -52.98 -54.32
C GLN A 419 -3.71 -51.83 -55.18
N ILE A 420 -3.94 -50.65 -54.58
CA ILE A 420 -4.35 -49.44 -55.33
C ILE A 420 -3.12 -48.70 -55.92
N ASP A 421 -1.96 -48.73 -55.25
CA ASP A 421 -0.75 -47.99 -55.65
C ASP A 421 0.25 -48.84 -56.45
N MET A 422 -0.14 -50.05 -56.85
CA MET A 422 0.68 -51.00 -57.63
C MET A 422 -0.16 -51.72 -58.71
N LEU A 423 -1.14 -51.01 -59.27
CA LEU A 423 -1.52 -51.22 -60.66
C LEU A 423 -0.45 -50.49 -61.49
N ASP A 424 0.57 -51.22 -61.93
CA ASP A 424 1.33 -50.79 -63.10
C ASP A 424 0.37 -50.93 -64.30
N ASP A 425 0.12 -49.84 -65.04
CA ASP A 425 -0.86 -49.79 -66.14
C ASP A 425 -0.35 -50.54 -67.39
N ASP A 426 -0.34 -51.88 -67.32
CA ASP A 426 -0.22 -52.76 -68.48
C ASP A 426 -1.50 -52.68 -69.36
N GLU A 427 -1.57 -51.63 -70.18
CA GLU A 427 -2.32 -51.50 -71.44
C GLU A 427 -3.80 -51.97 -71.48
N GLU A 428 -4.79 -51.05 -71.32
CA GLU A 428 -6.02 -51.10 -72.18
C GLU A 428 -6.91 -49.82 -72.24
N GLU A 429 -6.92 -48.92 -71.24
CA GLU A 429 -7.56 -47.59 -71.37
C GLU A 429 -6.63 -46.44 -70.93
N GLU A 430 -6.09 -45.69 -71.91
CA GLU A 430 -5.12 -44.62 -71.69
C GLU A 430 -5.80 -43.34 -71.13
N PHE A 431 -5.92 -43.23 -69.80
CA PHE A 431 -6.48 -42.05 -69.14
C PHE A 431 -5.52 -40.84 -69.19
N ILE A 432 -5.46 -40.21 -70.36
CA ILE A 432 -4.66 -39.00 -70.59
C ILE A 432 -5.35 -37.80 -69.92
N LEU A 433 -4.66 -37.18 -68.96
CA LEU A 433 -5.04 -35.86 -68.44
C LEU A 433 -4.88 -34.80 -69.56
N PRO A 434 -5.81 -33.85 -69.72
CA PRO A 434 -5.71 -32.82 -70.76
C PRO A 434 -4.39 -32.04 -70.67
N GLU A 435 -3.83 -31.59 -71.80
CA GLU A 435 -2.55 -30.84 -71.84
C GLU A 435 -2.56 -29.55 -70.99
N GLU A 436 -3.74 -29.01 -70.69
CA GLU A 436 -3.93 -27.85 -69.79
C GLU A 436 -3.85 -28.20 -68.28
N PHE A 437 -3.74 -29.48 -67.91
CA PHE A 437 -3.85 -29.97 -66.54
C PHE A 437 -2.47 -30.20 -65.89
N GLU A 438 -1.89 -29.12 -65.38
CA GLU A 438 -0.68 -29.16 -64.54
C GLU A 438 -0.98 -29.20 -63.02
N PRO A 439 0.00 -29.58 -62.18
CA PRO A 439 -0.03 -29.33 -60.74
C PRO A 439 -0.33 -27.84 -60.43
N LEU A 440 -1.24 -27.60 -59.49
CA LEU A 440 -1.87 -26.28 -59.22
C LEU A 440 -0.94 -25.06 -59.02
N LEU A 441 0.37 -25.24 -58.83
CA LEU A 441 1.34 -24.19 -58.54
C LEU A 441 2.72 -24.42 -59.22
N THR A 442 2.80 -25.10 -60.38
CA THR A 442 4.09 -25.36 -61.08
C THR A 442 4.94 -24.10 -61.29
N GLU A 443 4.30 -22.96 -61.57
CA GLU A 443 4.96 -21.66 -61.77
C GLU A 443 5.73 -21.13 -60.54
N LEU A 444 5.48 -21.64 -59.33
CA LEU A 444 6.02 -21.10 -58.08
C LEU A 444 7.05 -22.03 -57.42
N PRO A 445 8.22 -21.51 -56.99
CA PRO A 445 9.21 -22.31 -56.29
C PRO A 445 8.71 -22.72 -54.90
N LEU A 446 9.06 -23.95 -54.48
CA LEU A 446 8.68 -24.54 -53.18
C LEU A 446 9.07 -23.66 -51.98
N TYR A 447 10.17 -22.91 -52.08
CA TYR A 447 10.60 -21.97 -51.06
C TYR A 447 11.27 -20.73 -51.65
N THR A 448 11.45 -19.73 -50.79
CA THR A 448 12.17 -18.47 -51.04
C THR A 448 13.06 -18.17 -49.83
N ASP A 449 14.00 -17.23 -49.95
CA ASP A 449 14.88 -16.75 -48.88
C ASP A 449 14.10 -16.25 -47.63
N ASN A 450 12.84 -15.85 -47.83
CA ASN A 450 11.94 -15.41 -46.78
C ASN A 450 11.11 -16.53 -46.14
N THR A 451 11.12 -17.75 -46.70
CA THR A 451 10.30 -18.88 -46.21
C THR A 451 10.79 -19.37 -44.84
N ALA A 452 12.07 -19.67 -44.67
CA ALA A 452 12.64 -20.11 -43.38
C ALA A 452 12.42 -19.05 -42.27
N ASN A 453 12.71 -17.78 -42.60
CA ASN A 453 12.43 -16.62 -41.75
C ASN A 453 10.93 -16.50 -41.37
N GLY A 454 10.03 -16.74 -42.31
CA GLY A 454 8.59 -16.75 -42.09
C GLY A 454 8.14 -17.86 -41.14
N ILE A 455 8.69 -19.07 -41.28
CA ILE A 455 8.42 -20.22 -40.41
C ILE A 455 8.94 -19.94 -38.98
N ALA A 456 10.16 -19.43 -38.84
CA ALA A 456 10.73 -19.08 -37.54
C ALA A 456 9.91 -18.00 -36.79
N LEU A 457 9.26 -17.09 -37.51
CA LEU A 457 8.36 -16.09 -36.93
C LEU A 457 7.03 -16.67 -36.39
N ILE A 458 6.61 -17.88 -36.80
CA ILE A 458 5.40 -18.54 -36.26
C ILE A 458 5.59 -18.85 -34.78
N TRP A 459 6.75 -19.41 -34.43
CA TRP A 459 7.12 -19.81 -33.07
C TRP A 459 7.78 -18.69 -32.25
N ALA A 460 7.95 -17.49 -32.83
CA ALA A 460 8.57 -16.36 -32.14
C ALA A 460 7.67 -15.80 -31.00
N PRO A 461 8.24 -15.44 -29.83
CA PRO A 461 7.47 -14.87 -28.74
C PRO A 461 6.69 -13.61 -29.13
N ARG A 462 5.46 -13.47 -28.63
CA ARG A 462 4.66 -12.23 -28.79
C ARG A 462 5.49 -11.02 -28.32
N PRO A 463 5.74 -10.01 -29.18
CA PRO A 463 4.89 -9.59 -30.31
C PRO A 463 5.28 -10.09 -31.70
N PHE A 464 6.37 -10.84 -31.88
CA PHE A 464 7.00 -11.03 -33.19
C PHE A 464 6.18 -11.94 -34.13
N ASN A 465 5.42 -12.89 -33.58
CA ASN A 465 4.45 -13.71 -34.31
C ASN A 465 3.19 -12.98 -34.81
N LEU A 466 3.19 -11.65 -34.94
CA LEU A 466 2.06 -10.84 -35.39
C LEU A 466 2.49 -9.83 -36.47
N ARG A 467 2.02 -10.01 -37.71
CA ARG A 467 2.21 -9.07 -38.83
C ARG A 467 1.58 -7.69 -38.63
N SER A 468 0.59 -7.59 -37.74
CA SER A 468 -0.22 -6.38 -37.54
C SER A 468 -0.60 -6.23 -36.07
N GLY A 469 -0.66 -4.99 -35.59
CA GLY A 469 -0.95 -4.74 -34.19
C GLY A 469 -1.34 -3.30 -33.86
N ARG A 470 -1.52 -3.08 -32.56
CA ARG A 470 -1.76 -1.77 -31.96
C ARG A 470 -0.47 -1.26 -31.33
N THR A 471 -0.17 0.02 -31.46
CA THR A 471 0.90 0.62 -30.66
C THR A 471 0.55 0.55 -29.18
N ARG A 472 1.56 0.28 -28.36
CA ARG A 472 1.44 0.25 -26.89
C ARG A 472 2.11 1.50 -26.32
N ARG A 473 1.88 1.81 -25.06
CA ARG A 473 2.70 2.82 -24.39
C ARG A 473 4.02 2.18 -23.99
N ALA A 474 5.14 2.89 -24.12
CA ALA A 474 6.46 2.40 -23.70
C ALA A 474 6.45 1.83 -22.26
N ILE A 475 5.67 2.44 -21.35
CA ILE A 475 5.56 1.96 -19.96
C ILE A 475 4.80 0.63 -19.81
N ASP A 476 3.95 0.26 -20.76
CA ASP A 476 3.13 -0.96 -20.69
C ASP A 476 3.88 -2.21 -21.21
N ILE A 477 5.01 -2.02 -21.91
CA ILE A 477 5.89 -3.09 -22.42
C ILE A 477 6.89 -3.51 -21.32
N PRO A 478 6.97 -4.79 -20.92
CA PRO A 478 7.82 -5.22 -19.80
C PRO A 478 9.01 -6.07 -20.26
N LEU A 479 10.04 -5.45 -20.86
CA LEU A 479 11.23 -6.11 -21.43
C LEU A 479 11.71 -7.34 -20.63
N VAL A 480 12.06 -7.15 -19.36
CA VAL A 480 12.63 -8.20 -18.48
C VAL A 480 11.58 -9.10 -17.80
N LYS A 481 10.39 -9.31 -18.39
CA LYS A 481 9.31 -10.11 -17.77
C LYS A 481 9.59 -11.60 -17.83
N THR A 482 9.92 -12.13 -19.01
CA THR A 482 10.20 -13.54 -19.27
C THR A 482 11.25 -14.08 -18.30
N TRP A 483 12.35 -13.33 -18.14
CA TRP A 483 13.53 -13.73 -17.36
C TRP A 483 13.28 -14.06 -15.88
N TYR A 484 12.16 -13.61 -15.28
CA TYR A 484 11.78 -13.99 -13.91
C TYR A 484 10.49 -14.82 -13.84
N LEU A 485 9.82 -15.05 -14.97
CA LEU A 485 8.84 -16.14 -15.11
C LEU A 485 9.54 -17.48 -15.34
N GLU A 486 10.75 -17.46 -15.88
CA GLU A 486 11.62 -18.64 -15.95
C GLU A 486 12.22 -19.02 -14.58
N HIS A 487 12.68 -20.26 -14.45
CA HIS A 487 13.45 -20.70 -13.29
C HIS A 487 14.79 -19.96 -13.22
N CYS A 488 15.24 -19.65 -12.00
CA CYS A 488 16.54 -19.00 -11.80
C CYS A 488 17.67 -20.03 -11.94
N PRO A 489 18.71 -19.79 -12.77
CA PRO A 489 19.85 -20.71 -12.91
C PRO A 489 20.47 -21.11 -11.57
N SER A 490 20.84 -22.39 -11.45
CA SER A 490 21.36 -23.00 -10.21
C SER A 490 22.62 -22.30 -9.69
N GLU A 491 23.50 -21.89 -10.59
CA GLU A 491 24.73 -21.13 -10.32
C GLU A 491 24.49 -19.78 -9.65
N HIS A 492 23.33 -19.15 -9.90
CA HIS A 492 23.08 -17.79 -9.42
C HIS A 492 22.95 -17.76 -7.89
N PRO A 493 23.64 -16.85 -7.18
CA PRO A 493 23.70 -16.87 -5.72
C PRO A 493 22.36 -16.53 -5.08
N VAL A 494 22.16 -16.95 -3.82
CA VAL A 494 20.91 -16.82 -3.04
C VAL A 494 20.25 -15.43 -3.15
N LYS A 495 21.04 -14.35 -3.16
CA LYS A 495 20.59 -12.97 -3.36
C LYS A 495 19.72 -12.78 -4.62
N VAL A 496 20.06 -13.44 -5.72
CA VAL A 496 19.37 -13.38 -7.01
C VAL A 496 18.15 -14.30 -6.99
N ARG A 497 18.30 -15.54 -6.53
CA ARG A 497 17.19 -16.52 -6.40
C ARG A 497 16.03 -15.96 -5.54
N VAL A 498 16.36 -15.26 -4.45
CA VAL A 498 15.39 -14.56 -3.60
C VAL A 498 14.77 -13.32 -4.28
N SER A 499 15.46 -12.68 -5.24
CA SER A 499 14.89 -11.59 -6.03
C SER A 499 13.92 -12.09 -7.11
N TYR A 500 14.23 -13.21 -7.80
CA TYR A 500 13.28 -13.91 -8.68
C TYR A 500 11.96 -14.22 -7.94
N GLN A 501 12.05 -14.88 -6.77
CA GLN A 501 10.89 -15.20 -5.93
C GLN A 501 10.03 -13.97 -5.56
N LYS A 502 10.64 -12.80 -5.33
CA LYS A 502 9.90 -11.56 -5.01
C LYS A 502 9.25 -10.92 -6.24
N LEU A 503 9.88 -11.03 -7.41
CA LEU A 503 9.31 -10.57 -8.68
C LEU A 503 8.11 -11.44 -9.07
N LEU A 504 8.26 -12.77 -9.00
CA LEU A 504 7.15 -13.75 -9.09
C LEU A 504 6.03 -13.43 -8.10
N LYS A 505 6.35 -13.25 -6.80
CA LYS A 505 5.35 -12.88 -5.78
C LYS A 505 4.61 -11.60 -6.13
N CYS A 506 5.29 -10.62 -6.72
CA CYS A 506 4.65 -9.38 -7.18
C CYS A 506 3.80 -9.58 -8.45
N PHE A 507 4.24 -10.42 -9.40
CA PHE A 507 3.47 -10.78 -10.60
C PHE A 507 2.17 -11.51 -10.23
N VAL A 508 2.27 -12.59 -9.44
CA VAL A 508 1.12 -13.37 -8.96
C VAL A 508 0.13 -12.51 -8.18
N LEU A 509 0.60 -11.63 -7.28
CA LEU A 509 -0.30 -10.71 -6.55
C LEU A 509 -0.97 -9.65 -7.45
N ASN A 510 -0.33 -9.23 -8.55
CA ASN A 510 -0.96 -8.33 -9.50
C ASN A 510 -2.06 -9.06 -10.30
N ALA A 511 -1.84 -10.34 -10.64
CA ALA A 511 -2.80 -11.17 -11.38
C ALA A 511 -4.00 -11.60 -10.49
N LEU A 512 -3.73 -12.14 -9.29
CA LEU A 512 -4.76 -12.63 -8.36
C LEU A 512 -5.76 -11.54 -7.93
N HIS A 513 -5.26 -10.32 -7.70
CA HIS A 513 -6.09 -9.18 -7.31
C HIS A 513 -6.56 -8.34 -8.51
N HIS A 514 -6.38 -8.83 -9.75
CA HIS A 514 -6.91 -8.16 -10.93
C HIS A 514 -8.45 -8.16 -10.90
N ARG A 515 -9.03 -7.00 -11.20
CA ARG A 515 -10.48 -6.81 -11.40
C ARG A 515 -10.67 -6.09 -12.72
N LYS A 516 -11.60 -6.57 -13.57
CA LYS A 516 -11.94 -5.93 -14.84
C LYS A 516 -12.23 -4.43 -14.59
N PRO A 517 -11.61 -3.49 -15.32
CA PRO A 517 -11.83 -2.07 -15.11
C PRO A 517 -13.32 -1.71 -15.27
N LYS A 518 -13.92 -1.10 -14.24
CA LYS A 518 -15.32 -0.63 -14.34
C LYS A 518 -15.42 0.44 -15.43
N PRO A 519 -16.49 0.46 -16.25
CA PRO A 519 -16.73 1.55 -17.20
C PRO A 519 -16.91 2.87 -16.43
N GLN A 520 -16.34 3.96 -16.95
CA GLN A 520 -16.33 5.29 -16.33
C GLN A 520 -16.41 6.37 -17.40
N LYS A 521 -17.07 7.51 -17.10
CA LYS A 521 -17.08 8.68 -17.99
C LYS A 521 -15.66 9.20 -18.19
N LYS A 522 -15.17 9.20 -19.43
CA LYS A 522 -13.81 9.62 -19.79
C LYS A 522 -13.60 11.10 -19.44
N ARG A 523 -12.71 11.42 -18.48
CA ARG A 523 -12.37 12.79 -18.07
C ARG A 523 -11.01 13.18 -18.65
N TYR A 524 -10.98 14.09 -19.61
CA TYR A 524 -9.76 14.50 -20.33
C TYR A 524 -9.19 15.82 -19.79
N LEU A 525 -8.47 15.76 -18.65
CA LEU A 525 -7.97 16.94 -17.93
C LEU A 525 -7.31 17.99 -18.85
N PHE A 526 -6.36 17.58 -19.69
CA PHE A 526 -5.62 18.50 -20.56
C PHE A 526 -6.43 19.05 -21.73
N ARG A 527 -7.46 18.34 -22.21
CA ARG A 527 -8.41 18.91 -23.19
C ARG A 527 -9.22 20.02 -22.53
N SER A 528 -9.71 19.77 -21.31
CA SER A 528 -10.39 20.78 -20.49
C SER A 528 -9.51 21.95 -20.05
N PHE A 529 -8.18 21.79 -20.04
CA PHE A 529 -7.23 22.90 -19.85
C PHE A 529 -7.04 23.69 -21.16
N LYS A 530 -6.66 23.06 -22.29
CA LYS A 530 -6.44 23.74 -23.58
C LYS A 530 -7.68 24.51 -24.07
N SER A 531 -8.89 24.04 -23.75
CA SER A 531 -10.15 24.74 -24.06
C SER A 531 -10.38 26.04 -23.24
N THR A 532 -9.61 26.31 -22.18
CA THR A 532 -9.69 27.58 -21.45
C THR A 532 -8.73 28.63 -22.02
N LYS A 533 -9.05 29.92 -21.87
CA LYS A 533 -8.14 31.01 -22.26
C LYS A 533 -6.82 31.07 -21.47
N PHE A 534 -6.73 30.35 -20.35
CA PHE A 534 -5.58 30.40 -19.44
C PHE A 534 -4.43 29.46 -19.82
N PHE A 535 -4.64 28.54 -20.76
CA PHE A 535 -3.62 27.60 -21.22
C PHE A 535 -3.42 27.70 -22.71
N GLN A 536 -2.16 27.75 -23.14
CA GLN A 536 -1.76 27.67 -24.55
C GLN A 536 -0.95 26.39 -24.79
N SER A 537 -0.58 26.18 -26.05
CA SER A 537 0.00 24.96 -26.59
C SER A 537 1.26 25.31 -27.37
N THR A 538 2.28 24.46 -27.39
CA THR A 538 3.55 24.68 -28.13
C THR A 538 4.34 23.37 -28.23
N THR A 539 5.48 23.37 -28.91
CA THR A 539 6.46 22.28 -29.00
C THR A 539 7.79 22.75 -28.44
N LEU A 540 8.36 22.01 -27.47
CA LEU A 540 9.65 22.31 -26.84
C LEU A 540 10.48 21.03 -26.70
N ASP A 541 11.80 21.17 -26.59
CA ASP A 541 12.66 20.06 -26.16
C ASP A 541 12.31 19.62 -24.73
N TRP A 542 12.42 18.32 -24.49
CA TRP A 542 12.15 17.71 -23.19
C TRP A 542 13.03 18.27 -22.07
N VAL A 543 14.30 18.60 -22.35
CA VAL A 543 15.22 19.15 -21.34
C VAL A 543 14.79 20.56 -20.92
N GLU A 544 14.37 21.40 -21.88
CA GLU A 544 13.78 22.71 -21.60
C GLU A 544 12.55 22.58 -20.67
N VAL A 545 11.62 21.68 -21.01
CA VAL A 545 10.42 21.42 -20.17
C VAL A 545 10.81 20.87 -18.80
N GLY A 546 11.85 20.05 -18.71
CA GLY A 546 12.39 19.53 -17.46
C GLY A 546 12.89 20.65 -16.53
N LEU A 547 13.68 21.57 -17.07
CA LEU A 547 14.19 22.75 -16.36
C LEU A 547 13.03 23.68 -15.93
N GLN A 548 12.07 23.95 -16.82
CA GLN A 548 10.87 24.73 -16.49
C GLN A 548 10.08 24.11 -15.33
N VAL A 549 9.81 22.80 -15.36
CA VAL A 549 9.07 22.09 -14.30
C VAL A 549 9.82 22.10 -12.98
N CYS A 550 11.16 22.00 -12.99
CA CYS A 550 11.98 22.11 -11.79
C CYS A 550 11.95 23.54 -11.20
N ARG A 551 12.15 24.58 -12.02
CA ARG A 551 12.09 25.99 -11.61
C ARG A 551 10.69 26.36 -11.09
N GLN A 552 9.63 25.92 -11.77
CA GLN A 552 8.24 26.06 -11.30
C GLN A 552 8.01 25.37 -9.95
N GLY A 553 8.45 24.12 -9.79
CA GLY A 553 8.31 23.36 -8.55
C GLY A 553 9.04 23.98 -7.37
N TYR A 554 10.25 24.49 -7.59
CA TYR A 554 11.02 25.28 -6.62
C TYR A 554 10.25 26.54 -6.20
N ASN A 555 9.86 27.38 -7.17
CA ASN A 555 9.12 28.62 -6.93
C ASN A 555 7.81 28.38 -6.16
N MET A 556 7.04 27.34 -6.50
CA MET A 556 5.80 26.99 -5.79
C MET A 556 6.02 26.62 -4.33
N LEU A 557 7.05 25.83 -4.03
CA LEU A 557 7.36 25.43 -2.66
C LEU A 557 7.95 26.61 -1.86
N ASN A 558 8.80 27.43 -2.47
CA ASN A 558 9.37 28.60 -1.81
C ASN A 558 8.31 29.68 -1.55
N LEU A 559 7.43 29.97 -2.51
CA LEU A 559 6.26 30.83 -2.31
C LEU A 559 5.37 30.33 -1.15
N LEU A 560 5.29 29.01 -0.90
CA LEU A 560 4.52 28.45 0.20
C LEU A 560 5.25 28.54 1.57
N ILE A 561 6.58 28.62 1.58
CA ILE A 561 7.38 28.95 2.76
C ILE A 561 7.17 30.43 3.10
N HIS A 562 7.36 31.33 2.13
CA HIS A 562 7.16 32.78 2.31
C HIS A 562 5.71 33.15 2.64
N ARG A 563 4.69 32.52 2.01
CA ARG A 563 3.25 32.75 2.30
C ARG A 563 2.85 32.34 3.73
N LYS A 564 3.68 31.57 4.43
CA LYS A 564 3.51 31.21 5.85
C LYS A 564 4.38 32.06 6.79
N ASN A 565 5.14 33.02 6.26
CA ASN A 565 6.12 33.87 6.96
C ASN A 565 7.11 33.00 7.76
N LEU A 566 7.92 32.20 7.05
CA LEU A 566 8.87 31.22 7.58
C LEU A 566 10.31 31.53 7.15
N ASN A 567 10.70 32.81 7.16
CA ASN A 567 11.95 33.34 6.60
C ASN A 567 13.25 32.74 7.17
N TYR A 568 13.16 31.96 8.26
CA TYR A 568 14.25 31.22 8.89
C TYR A 568 14.40 29.77 8.36
N LEU A 569 13.62 29.40 7.33
CA LEU A 569 13.83 28.20 6.53
C LEU A 569 14.27 28.62 5.13
N HIS A 570 15.36 28.03 4.65
CA HIS A 570 15.77 28.08 3.26
C HIS A 570 15.40 26.76 2.57
N LEU A 571 15.00 26.84 1.31
CA LEU A 571 14.84 25.71 0.40
C LEU A 571 15.88 25.90 -0.70
N ASP A 572 16.79 24.95 -0.86
CA ASP A 572 17.83 25.03 -1.89
C ASP A 572 17.35 24.41 -3.22
N TYR A 573 18.16 24.54 -4.28
CA TYR A 573 17.75 24.15 -5.64
C TYR A 573 17.74 22.63 -5.86
N ASN A 574 18.45 21.87 -5.02
CA ASN A 574 18.30 20.41 -4.89
C ASN A 574 17.18 20.01 -3.89
N PHE A 575 16.38 20.96 -3.44
CA PHE A 575 15.21 20.81 -2.57
C PHE A 575 15.49 20.35 -1.12
N ASN A 576 16.69 20.51 -0.55
CA ASN A 576 16.86 20.39 0.91
C ASN A 576 16.13 21.56 1.59
N LEU A 577 15.62 21.32 2.79
CA LEU A 577 14.91 22.33 3.59
C LEU A 577 15.75 22.57 4.83
N LYS A 578 16.68 23.53 4.73
CA LYS A 578 17.71 23.85 5.73
C LYS A 578 17.16 24.96 6.66
N PRO A 579 17.28 24.84 7.99
CA PRO A 579 17.02 25.97 8.88
C PRO A 579 18.21 26.94 8.83
N VAL A 580 17.95 28.24 8.58
CA VAL A 580 19.00 29.27 8.46
C VAL A 580 19.65 29.58 9.81
N LYS A 581 18.93 29.32 10.91
CA LYS A 581 19.38 29.47 12.30
C LYS A 581 18.77 28.40 13.19
N THR A 582 19.30 28.21 14.39
CA THR A 582 18.65 27.40 15.44
C THR A 582 17.25 27.95 15.74
N LEU A 583 16.23 27.10 15.59
CA LEU A 583 14.83 27.52 15.69
C LEU A 583 14.30 27.42 17.13
N THR A 584 13.65 28.49 17.60
CA THR A 584 12.91 28.47 18.86
C THR A 584 11.78 27.45 18.84
N THR A 585 11.28 27.04 20.01
CA THR A 585 10.17 26.08 20.10
C THR A 585 8.88 26.59 19.44
N LYS A 586 8.67 27.91 19.38
CA LYS A 586 7.56 28.58 18.68
C LYS A 586 7.72 28.52 17.16
N GLU A 587 8.90 28.85 16.64
CA GLU A 587 9.23 28.73 15.22
C GLU A 587 9.14 27.27 14.76
N ARG A 588 9.78 26.33 15.48
CA ARG A 588 9.76 24.88 15.21
C ARG A 588 8.34 24.28 15.19
N LYS A 589 7.41 24.79 16.03
CA LYS A 589 5.99 24.40 16.00
C LYS A 589 5.25 24.99 14.79
N LYS A 590 5.55 26.22 14.37
CA LYS A 590 4.94 26.90 13.20
C LYS A 590 5.44 26.32 11.87
N SER A 591 6.71 25.97 11.80
CA SER A 591 7.43 25.59 10.58
C SER A 591 7.32 24.11 10.22
N ARG A 592 6.90 23.25 11.16
CA ARG A 592 6.70 21.81 10.95
C ARG A 592 5.67 21.55 9.84
N PHE A 593 6.17 21.33 8.62
CA PHE A 593 5.37 20.89 7.49
C PHE A 593 4.92 19.43 7.66
N GLY A 594 3.91 19.04 6.88
CA GLY A 594 3.38 17.67 6.85
C GLY A 594 3.75 16.94 5.56
N ASN A 595 3.42 15.65 5.51
CA ASN A 595 3.81 14.74 4.42
C ASN A 595 3.41 15.23 3.01
N ALA A 596 2.36 16.05 2.88
CA ALA A 596 1.96 16.66 1.60
C ALA A 596 3.08 17.51 0.97
N PHE A 597 3.69 18.40 1.75
CA PHE A 597 4.79 19.27 1.30
C PHE A 597 6.04 18.44 1.05
N HIS A 598 6.47 17.65 2.04
CA HIS A 598 7.72 16.91 1.94
C HIS A 598 7.70 15.81 0.87
N LEU A 599 6.57 15.11 0.66
CA LEU A 599 6.49 14.11 -0.41
C LEU A 599 6.48 14.76 -1.80
N CYS A 600 5.88 15.93 -1.97
CA CYS A 600 5.96 16.69 -3.22
C CYS A 600 7.40 17.16 -3.49
N ARG A 601 8.05 17.76 -2.48
CA ARG A 601 9.47 18.16 -2.49
C ARG A 601 10.42 17.02 -2.89
N GLU A 602 10.24 15.83 -2.32
CA GLU A 602 11.12 14.68 -2.58
C GLU A 602 10.84 14.04 -3.96
N ILE A 603 9.64 14.19 -4.54
CA ILE A 603 9.36 13.86 -5.95
C ILE A 603 10.01 14.88 -6.88
N LEU A 604 9.96 16.17 -6.54
CA LEU A 604 10.66 17.23 -7.27
C LEU A 604 12.17 17.01 -7.27
N ARG A 605 12.77 16.63 -6.13
CA ARG A 605 14.18 16.17 -6.08
C ARG A 605 14.46 15.03 -7.05
N LEU A 606 13.66 13.96 -7.04
CA LEU A 606 13.86 12.85 -7.98
C LEU A 606 13.80 13.32 -9.43
N THR A 607 12.91 14.28 -9.73
CA THR A 607 12.76 14.87 -11.07
C THR A 607 13.97 15.71 -11.45
N LYS A 608 14.44 16.59 -10.55
CA LYS A 608 15.64 17.42 -10.66
C LYS A 608 16.87 16.56 -10.98
N LEU A 609 17.15 15.53 -10.18
CA LEU A 609 18.26 14.60 -10.41
C LEU A 609 18.24 13.93 -11.80
N ILE A 610 17.05 13.61 -12.34
CA ILE A 610 16.90 13.01 -13.67
C ILE A 610 17.12 14.06 -14.77
N VAL A 611 16.48 15.23 -14.66
CA VAL A 611 16.64 16.34 -15.61
C VAL A 611 18.10 16.81 -15.64
N ASP A 612 18.72 17.03 -14.49
CA ASP A 612 20.13 17.40 -14.33
C ASP A 612 21.07 16.41 -15.04
N SER A 613 20.73 15.11 -15.04
CA SER A 613 21.52 14.09 -15.75
C SER A 613 21.48 14.31 -17.26
N HIS A 614 20.30 14.59 -17.83
CA HIS A 614 20.16 14.93 -19.25
C HIS A 614 20.77 16.31 -19.58
N VAL A 615 20.75 17.27 -18.66
CA VAL A 615 21.44 18.57 -18.84
C VAL A 615 22.95 18.36 -18.92
N GLN A 616 23.55 17.59 -18.01
CA GLN A 616 25.00 17.31 -18.03
C GLN A 616 25.44 16.54 -19.31
N TYR A 617 24.56 15.71 -19.88
CA TYR A 617 24.78 15.12 -21.21
C TYR A 617 24.70 16.15 -22.35
N ARG A 618 23.69 17.02 -22.33
CA ARG A 618 23.50 18.07 -23.35
C ARG A 618 24.52 19.22 -23.28
N LEU A 619 25.25 19.35 -22.18
CA LEU A 619 26.40 20.25 -22.02
C LEU A 619 27.74 19.61 -22.45
N GLY A 620 27.76 18.37 -22.94
CA GLY A 620 28.98 17.66 -23.33
C GLY A 620 29.79 17.07 -22.16
N ASN A 621 29.42 17.33 -20.91
CA ASN A 621 30.18 16.93 -19.71
C ASN A 621 30.12 15.42 -19.39
N VAL A 622 29.14 14.69 -19.94
CA VAL A 622 28.84 13.29 -19.62
C VAL A 622 28.36 12.57 -20.89
N ASP A 623 28.96 11.43 -21.24
CA ASP A 623 28.54 10.67 -22.43
C ASP A 623 27.20 9.92 -22.27
N ALA A 624 26.63 9.45 -23.40
CA ALA A 624 25.33 8.78 -23.42
C ALA A 624 25.30 7.47 -22.61
N PHE A 625 26.41 6.73 -22.51
CA PHE A 625 26.50 5.51 -21.70
C PHE A 625 26.53 5.84 -20.20
N GLN A 626 27.27 6.88 -19.80
CA GLN A 626 27.32 7.40 -18.44
C GLN A 626 25.98 7.99 -18.01
N LEU A 627 25.27 8.68 -18.91
CA LEU A 627 23.87 9.09 -18.72
C LEU A 627 22.98 7.87 -18.45
N ALA A 628 23.07 6.82 -19.28
CA ALA A 628 22.22 5.64 -19.13
C ALA A 628 22.51 4.87 -17.82
N ASP A 629 23.78 4.67 -17.44
CA ASP A 629 24.15 4.07 -16.15
C ASP A 629 23.80 4.98 -14.96
N GLY A 630 23.84 6.30 -15.15
CA GLY A 630 23.36 7.32 -14.20
C GLY A 630 21.85 7.24 -13.95
N LEU A 631 21.06 7.18 -15.01
CA LEU A 631 19.60 6.99 -14.93
C LEU A 631 19.23 5.65 -14.27
N GLN A 632 19.92 4.55 -14.62
CA GLN A 632 19.76 3.26 -13.94
C GLN A 632 20.10 3.39 -12.45
N TYR A 633 21.23 4.03 -12.12
CA TYR A 633 21.63 4.24 -10.74
C TYR A 633 20.59 5.07 -9.97
N ALA A 634 20.06 6.14 -10.56
CA ALA A 634 19.03 6.98 -9.96
C ALA A 634 17.75 6.18 -9.66
N PHE A 635 17.17 5.49 -10.65
CA PHE A 635 15.94 4.70 -10.46
C PHE A 635 16.14 3.49 -9.53
N ALA A 636 17.34 2.92 -9.46
CA ALA A 636 17.65 1.84 -8.52
C ALA A 636 17.91 2.32 -7.08
N HIS A 637 18.37 3.56 -6.88
CA HIS A 637 18.81 4.09 -5.59
C HIS A 637 18.05 5.35 -5.11
N VAL A 638 16.82 5.58 -5.60
CA VAL A 638 15.90 6.64 -5.11
C VAL A 638 15.80 6.68 -3.58
N GLY A 639 15.84 5.53 -2.90
CA GLY A 639 15.80 5.43 -1.44
C GLY A 639 17.05 5.94 -0.69
N GLN A 640 18.12 6.26 -1.42
CA GLN A 640 19.39 6.79 -0.92
C GLN A 640 19.60 8.24 -1.39
N LEU A 641 19.26 8.53 -2.65
CA LEU A 641 19.36 9.88 -3.23
C LEU A 641 18.23 10.84 -2.78
N THR A 642 17.13 10.29 -2.27
CA THR A 642 16.00 11.04 -1.71
C THR A 642 15.65 10.55 -0.31
N GLY A 643 14.72 11.23 0.35
CA GLY A 643 14.09 10.82 1.60
C GLY A 643 12.64 10.36 1.47
N MET A 644 12.12 10.05 0.29
CA MET A 644 10.67 9.82 0.05
C MET A 644 10.02 8.82 1.01
N TYR A 645 10.74 7.76 1.39
CA TYR A 645 10.26 6.71 2.29
C TYR A 645 9.91 7.23 3.69
N ARG A 646 10.56 8.31 4.16
CA ARG A 646 10.30 8.96 5.46
C ARG A 646 8.89 9.55 5.53
N TYR A 647 8.36 10.03 4.40
CA TYR A 647 7.06 10.69 4.31
C TYR A 647 5.94 9.79 3.76
N LYS A 648 6.31 8.64 3.13
CA LYS A 648 5.37 7.61 2.67
C LYS A 648 6.01 6.21 2.66
N TYR A 649 6.15 5.58 3.82
CA TYR A 649 6.87 4.30 3.98
C TYR A 649 6.41 3.14 3.07
N LYS A 650 5.16 3.13 2.59
CA LYS A 650 4.68 2.11 1.61
C LYS A 650 5.48 2.10 0.30
N LEU A 651 6.22 3.16 -0.01
CA LEU A 651 7.21 3.25 -1.10
C LEU A 651 8.38 2.26 -0.95
N MET A 652 8.58 1.66 0.23
CA MET A 652 9.50 0.52 0.40
C MET A 652 9.08 -0.73 -0.42
N ARG A 653 7.87 -0.79 -0.99
CA ARG A 653 7.55 -1.77 -2.04
C ARG A 653 8.35 -1.50 -3.31
N GLN A 654 8.33 -0.26 -3.80
CA GLN A 654 9.05 0.18 -4.99
C GLN A 654 10.56 0.02 -4.85
N ILE A 655 11.16 0.54 -3.76
CA ILE A 655 12.63 0.45 -3.55
C ILE A 655 13.11 -1.01 -3.59
N ARG A 656 12.37 -1.94 -2.96
CA ARG A 656 12.72 -3.38 -2.99
C ARG A 656 12.60 -3.94 -4.40
N LEU A 657 11.50 -3.68 -5.11
CA LEU A 657 11.31 -4.14 -6.49
C LEU A 657 12.39 -3.60 -7.45
N CYS A 658 12.82 -2.34 -7.30
CA CYS A 658 13.96 -1.81 -8.05
C CYS A 658 15.29 -2.52 -7.72
N LYS A 659 15.55 -2.85 -6.45
CA LYS A 659 16.73 -3.65 -6.07
C LYS A 659 16.66 -5.08 -6.59
N ASP A 660 15.48 -5.70 -6.57
CA ASP A 660 15.28 -7.05 -7.08
C ASP A 660 15.46 -7.10 -8.62
N LEU A 661 14.97 -6.10 -9.37
CA LEU A 661 15.29 -5.95 -10.79
C LEU A 661 16.77 -5.63 -11.05
N LYS A 662 17.42 -4.82 -10.20
CA LYS A 662 18.86 -4.59 -10.31
C LYS A 662 19.64 -5.91 -10.20
N HIS A 663 19.24 -6.82 -9.32
CA HIS A 663 19.86 -8.14 -9.22
C HIS A 663 19.61 -9.00 -10.47
N LEU A 664 18.36 -9.07 -10.96
CA LEU A 664 18.02 -9.78 -12.20
C LEU A 664 18.86 -9.29 -13.39
N ILE A 665 18.85 -7.98 -13.65
CA ILE A 665 19.55 -7.36 -14.78
C ILE A 665 21.06 -7.57 -14.66
N TYR A 666 21.65 -7.28 -13.49
CA TYR A 666 23.10 -7.29 -13.34
C TYR A 666 23.70 -8.70 -13.44
N TYR A 667 22.95 -9.76 -13.15
CA TYR A 667 23.44 -11.14 -13.27
C TYR A 667 23.26 -11.74 -14.67
N ARG A 668 22.36 -11.23 -15.53
CA ARG A 668 22.34 -11.57 -16.97
C ARG A 668 23.29 -10.68 -17.80
N PHE A 669 23.51 -9.43 -17.39
CA PHE A 669 24.33 -8.43 -18.11
C PHE A 669 25.85 -8.62 -17.90
N ASN A 670 26.29 -8.84 -16.64
CA ASN A 670 27.71 -9.00 -16.30
C ASN A 670 28.11 -10.49 -16.40
N THR A 671 28.07 -10.99 -17.63
CA THR A 671 28.27 -12.41 -18.02
C THR A 671 29.30 -12.52 -19.13
N GLY A 672 30.04 -13.65 -19.15
CA GLY A 672 31.19 -13.82 -20.04
C GLY A 672 32.27 -12.77 -19.76
N PRO A 673 32.77 -12.02 -20.75
CA PRO A 673 33.86 -11.05 -20.56
C PRO A 673 33.43 -9.76 -19.82
N VAL A 674 32.13 -9.55 -19.54
CA VAL A 674 31.65 -8.31 -18.92
C VAL A 674 31.78 -8.35 -17.39
N GLY A 675 32.85 -7.75 -16.86
CA GLY A 675 33.20 -7.77 -15.44
C GLY A 675 32.25 -7.03 -14.48
N LYS A 676 32.47 -7.21 -13.17
CA LYS A 676 31.72 -6.51 -12.11
C LYS A 676 32.15 -5.04 -12.02
N GLY A 677 31.21 -4.11 -12.22
CA GLY A 677 31.48 -2.66 -12.20
C GLY A 677 30.28 -1.82 -12.63
N PRO A 678 30.39 -0.48 -12.64
CA PRO A 678 29.44 0.41 -13.32
C PRO A 678 29.43 0.16 -14.85
N GLY A 679 28.53 0.85 -15.58
CA GLY A 679 28.36 0.69 -17.04
C GLY A 679 27.17 -0.17 -17.44
N CYS A 680 26.06 -0.15 -16.67
CA CYS A 680 24.85 -0.91 -16.97
C CYS A 680 23.65 0.04 -17.15
N GLY A 681 23.42 0.51 -18.38
CA GLY A 681 22.43 1.55 -18.68
C GLY A 681 20.96 1.13 -18.83
N ILE A 682 20.60 -0.12 -18.50
CA ILE A 682 19.26 -0.70 -18.75
C ILE A 682 18.20 -0.19 -17.74
N TRP A 683 17.87 1.11 -17.82
CA TRP A 683 17.04 1.81 -16.84
C TRP A 683 15.52 1.63 -16.99
N THR A 684 15.05 1.19 -18.16
CA THR A 684 13.61 1.02 -18.49
C THR A 684 12.81 0.28 -17.41
N PRO A 685 13.28 -0.85 -16.85
CA PRO A 685 12.52 -1.59 -15.84
C PRO A 685 12.38 -0.82 -14.51
N GLY A 686 13.40 -0.03 -14.11
CA GLY A 686 13.36 0.83 -12.93
C GLY A 686 12.45 2.04 -13.13
N TRP A 687 12.61 2.76 -14.24
CA TRP A 687 11.78 3.89 -14.67
C TRP A 687 10.27 3.56 -14.61
N ARG A 688 9.87 2.40 -15.14
CA ARG A 688 8.47 1.93 -15.13
C ARG A 688 7.89 1.77 -13.72
N ILE A 689 8.67 1.29 -12.74
CA ILE A 689 8.22 1.18 -11.34
C ILE A 689 7.85 2.55 -10.78
N TRP A 690 8.65 3.58 -11.07
CA TRP A 690 8.43 4.93 -10.57
C TRP A 690 7.26 5.64 -11.26
N LEU A 691 7.04 5.40 -12.55
CA LEU A 691 5.83 5.88 -13.24
C LEU A 691 4.56 5.19 -12.74
N PHE A 692 4.58 3.87 -12.48
CA PHE A 692 3.43 3.20 -11.86
C PHE A 692 3.20 3.64 -10.40
N PHE A 693 4.25 4.06 -9.69
CA PHE A 693 4.11 4.73 -8.39
C PHE A 693 3.45 6.10 -8.53
N LEU A 694 3.94 6.96 -9.42
CA LEU A 694 3.38 8.30 -9.65
C LEU A 694 1.90 8.21 -10.06
N ARG A 695 1.54 7.32 -11.00
CA ARG A 695 0.14 7.04 -11.38
C ARG A 695 -0.79 6.77 -10.18
N GLY A 696 -0.30 6.11 -9.13
CA GLY A 696 -1.05 5.84 -7.90
C GLY A 696 -0.92 6.90 -6.80
N VAL A 697 0.04 7.82 -6.91
CA VAL A 697 0.34 8.84 -5.89
C VAL A 697 -0.14 10.23 -6.29
N THR A 698 -0.20 10.55 -7.57
CA THR A 698 -0.74 11.81 -8.09
C THR A 698 -2.13 12.15 -7.53
N PRO A 699 -3.19 11.31 -7.63
CA PRO A 699 -4.50 11.63 -7.06
C PRO A 699 -4.51 11.72 -5.52
N LEU A 700 -3.56 11.08 -4.83
CA LEU A 700 -3.38 11.24 -3.39
C LEU A 700 -2.78 12.61 -3.05
N LEU A 701 -1.76 13.03 -3.82
CA LEU A 701 -1.10 14.32 -3.65
C LEU A 701 -1.98 15.50 -4.11
N GLU A 702 -2.74 15.38 -5.20
CA GLU A 702 -3.70 16.43 -5.59
C GLU A 702 -4.69 16.74 -4.48
N ARG A 703 -5.19 15.72 -3.78
CA ARG A 703 -6.06 15.88 -2.61
C ARG A 703 -5.32 16.44 -1.41
N TRP A 704 -4.09 15.98 -1.13
CA TRP A 704 -3.30 16.47 0.01
C TRP A 704 -2.80 17.91 -0.17
N LEU A 705 -2.40 18.29 -1.38
CA LEU A 705 -1.96 19.64 -1.75
C LEU A 705 -3.17 20.56 -1.91
N GLY A 706 -4.27 20.11 -2.51
CA GLY A 706 -5.54 20.84 -2.52
C GLY A 706 -6.01 21.19 -1.10
N ASN A 707 -6.10 20.20 -0.21
CA ASN A 707 -6.47 20.43 1.20
C ASN A 707 -5.43 21.28 1.96
N LEU A 708 -4.16 21.31 1.54
CA LEU A 708 -3.13 22.19 2.12
C LEU A 708 -3.31 23.64 1.66
N LEU A 709 -3.60 23.85 0.37
CA LEU A 709 -3.77 25.16 -0.27
C LEU A 709 -5.09 25.82 0.16
N SER A 710 -6.21 25.12 0.08
CA SER A 710 -7.50 25.59 0.60
C SER A 710 -7.36 26.03 2.06
N ARG A 711 -6.76 25.19 2.91
CA ARG A 711 -6.50 25.53 4.32
C ARG A 711 -5.52 26.70 4.53
N GLN A 712 -4.75 27.09 3.52
CA GLN A 712 -3.81 28.22 3.55
C GLN A 712 -4.40 29.51 2.96
N PHE A 713 -5.50 29.43 2.21
CA PHE A 713 -6.24 30.58 1.65
C PHE A 713 -7.56 30.85 2.37
N GLU A 714 -8.33 29.81 2.70
CA GLU A 714 -9.63 29.84 3.40
C GLU A 714 -9.48 29.70 4.92
N GLY A 715 -8.35 29.18 5.40
CA GLY A 715 -8.03 29.00 6.82
C GLY A 715 -8.44 27.63 7.39
N ARG A 716 -8.77 27.57 8.69
CA ARG A 716 -9.20 26.33 9.37
C ARG A 716 -10.55 26.53 10.05
N HIS A 717 -11.59 25.82 9.59
CA HIS A 717 -12.83 25.69 10.33
C HIS A 717 -12.56 25.03 11.70
N SER A 718 -12.91 25.72 12.78
CA SER A 718 -12.57 25.32 14.16
C SER A 718 -13.50 24.23 14.73
N LYS A 719 -14.78 24.28 14.36
CA LYS A 719 -15.83 23.33 14.79
C LYS A 719 -16.49 22.55 13.64
N GLY A 720 -16.10 22.78 12.38
CA GLY A 720 -16.83 22.32 11.19
C GLY A 720 -16.85 20.80 10.90
N ILE A 721 -16.18 19.97 11.71
CA ILE A 721 -16.26 18.51 11.63
C ILE A 721 -16.32 17.95 13.06
N ALA A 722 -17.34 17.14 13.35
CA ALA A 722 -17.45 16.42 14.61
C ALA A 722 -16.25 15.49 14.81
N LYS A 723 -15.62 15.54 16.00
CA LYS A 723 -14.42 14.75 16.28
C LYS A 723 -14.83 13.32 16.66
N THR A 724 -14.46 12.34 15.83
CA THR A 724 -14.75 10.93 16.12
C THR A 724 -14.19 10.48 17.47
N VAL A 725 -14.92 9.54 18.09
CA VAL A 725 -14.53 8.86 19.32
C VAL A 725 -13.43 7.86 18.96
N THR A 726 -12.23 8.08 19.50
CA THR A 726 -11.08 7.20 19.31
C THR A 726 -10.65 6.64 20.66
N LYS A 727 -9.80 5.60 20.68
CA LYS A 727 -9.35 4.86 21.88
C LYS A 727 -9.06 5.74 23.11
N GLN A 728 -8.42 6.91 22.94
CA GLN A 728 -8.10 7.85 24.01
C GLN A 728 -9.33 8.46 24.72
N ARG A 729 -10.47 8.58 24.02
CA ARG A 729 -11.68 9.27 24.51
C ARG A 729 -12.83 8.34 24.90
N VAL A 730 -12.71 7.02 24.73
CA VAL A 730 -13.81 6.08 24.98
C VAL A 730 -14.35 6.22 26.41
N GLU A 731 -13.46 6.18 27.42
CA GLU A 731 -13.85 6.36 28.83
C GLU A 731 -14.47 7.75 29.09
N SER A 732 -13.86 8.82 28.58
CA SER A 732 -14.34 10.20 28.79
C SER A 732 -15.65 10.52 28.04
N HIS A 733 -15.95 9.80 26.97
CA HIS A 733 -17.19 9.95 26.22
C HIS A 733 -18.31 9.15 26.86
N TYR A 734 -18.04 7.91 27.30
CA TYR A 734 -18.96 7.13 28.11
C TYR A 734 -19.35 7.90 29.39
N ASP A 735 -18.40 8.53 30.08
CA ASP A 735 -18.68 9.39 31.24
C ASP A 735 -19.49 10.65 30.89
N LEU A 736 -19.44 11.13 29.64
CA LEU A 736 -20.23 12.28 29.16
C LEU A 736 -21.67 11.85 28.83
N GLU A 737 -21.83 10.75 28.09
CA GLU A 737 -23.13 10.19 27.69
C GLU A 737 -23.91 9.69 28.91
N LEU A 738 -23.24 9.00 29.85
CA LEU A 738 -23.83 8.58 31.12
C LEU A 738 -24.37 9.77 31.93
N ARG A 739 -23.61 10.88 31.98
CA ARG A 739 -24.03 12.10 32.69
C ARG A 739 -25.14 12.86 31.95
N ALA A 740 -25.26 12.71 30.63
CA ALA A 740 -26.37 13.26 29.87
C ALA A 740 -27.64 12.42 30.09
N ALA A 741 -27.56 11.09 29.98
CA ALA A 741 -28.69 10.19 30.24
C ALA A 741 -29.27 10.38 31.65
N VAL A 742 -28.42 10.38 32.69
CA VAL A 742 -28.86 10.68 34.06
C VAL A 742 -29.48 12.07 34.19
N MET A 743 -29.05 13.07 33.39
CA MET A 743 -29.64 14.41 33.43
C MET A 743 -31.03 14.46 32.78
N HIS A 744 -31.30 13.64 31.76
CA HIS A 744 -32.64 13.46 31.21
C HIS A 744 -33.57 12.78 32.24
N ASP A 745 -33.18 11.61 32.76
CA ASP A 745 -33.93 10.89 33.80
C ASP A 745 -34.25 11.79 35.02
N ILE A 746 -33.32 12.66 35.45
CA ILE A 746 -33.57 13.66 36.50
C ILE A 746 -34.64 14.69 36.10
N LEU A 747 -34.59 15.22 34.88
CA LEU A 747 -35.54 16.25 34.44
C LEU A 747 -36.97 15.70 34.26
N ASP A 748 -37.08 14.44 33.86
CA ASP A 748 -38.35 13.76 33.62
C ASP A 748 -39.00 13.26 34.94
N MET A 749 -38.20 12.82 35.92
CA MET A 749 -38.70 12.41 37.24
C MET A 749 -39.04 13.59 38.18
N MET A 750 -38.56 14.80 37.90
CA MET A 750 -38.73 15.95 38.80
C MET A 750 -40.03 16.70 38.53
N PRO A 751 -40.89 16.95 39.54
CA PRO A 751 -42.09 17.74 39.36
C PRO A 751 -41.76 19.18 38.93
N GLU A 752 -42.71 19.80 38.23
CA GLU A 752 -42.48 20.97 37.37
C GLU A 752 -41.83 22.17 38.11
N SER A 753 -42.16 22.33 39.39
CA SER A 753 -41.68 23.41 40.26
C SER A 753 -40.21 23.30 40.71
N ILE A 754 -39.50 22.20 40.44
CA ILE A 754 -38.16 21.93 41.05
C ILE A 754 -37.05 21.63 40.02
N LYS A 755 -37.33 21.74 38.72
CA LYS A 755 -36.54 21.09 37.65
C LYS A 755 -35.06 21.51 37.49
N GLN A 756 -34.62 22.72 37.89
CA GLN A 756 -33.27 23.22 37.50
C GLN A 756 -32.15 23.12 38.55
N ASN A 757 -32.37 23.54 39.81
CA ASN A 757 -31.24 23.79 40.74
C ASN A 757 -30.61 22.53 41.36
N LYS A 758 -31.32 21.40 41.47
CA LYS A 758 -30.85 20.21 42.20
C LYS A 758 -30.05 19.20 41.35
N ALA A 759 -30.12 19.28 40.02
CA ALA A 759 -29.52 18.28 39.12
C ALA A 759 -27.99 18.14 39.28
N ARG A 760 -27.28 19.24 39.56
CA ARG A 760 -25.82 19.22 39.80
C ARG A 760 -25.45 18.39 41.04
N THR A 761 -26.24 18.49 42.11
CA THR A 761 -26.04 17.76 43.37
C THR A 761 -26.31 16.26 43.20
N ILE A 762 -27.38 15.90 42.48
CA ILE A 762 -27.67 14.49 42.14
C ILE A 762 -26.51 13.88 41.32
N LEU A 763 -25.94 14.64 40.38
CA LEU A 763 -24.75 14.23 39.62
C LEU A 763 -23.45 14.20 40.44
N GLN A 764 -23.41 14.80 41.64
CA GLN A 764 -22.34 14.59 42.62
C GLN A 764 -22.58 13.28 43.40
N HIS A 765 -23.80 13.02 43.87
CA HIS A 765 -24.17 11.76 44.53
C HIS A 765 -23.92 10.53 43.61
N LEU A 766 -24.28 10.59 42.33
CA LEU A 766 -23.92 9.57 41.32
C LEU A 766 -22.41 9.34 41.25
N SER A 767 -21.62 10.42 41.32
CA SER A 767 -20.16 10.35 41.24
C SER A 767 -19.54 9.76 42.51
N GLU A 768 -20.18 9.94 43.67
CA GLU A 768 -19.75 9.38 44.95
C GLU A 768 -20.17 7.92 45.11
N ALA A 769 -21.41 7.55 44.75
CA ALA A 769 -21.86 6.16 44.72
C ALA A 769 -20.94 5.28 43.86
N TRP A 770 -20.44 5.82 42.73
CA TRP A 770 -19.41 5.17 41.90
C TRP A 770 -18.03 5.07 42.58
N ARG A 771 -17.65 5.99 43.48
CA ARG A 771 -16.43 5.87 44.30
C ARG A 771 -16.61 4.79 45.37
N CYS A 772 -17.69 4.85 46.14
CA CYS A 772 -18.05 3.87 47.17
C CYS A 772 -18.06 2.44 46.59
N TRP A 773 -18.73 2.21 45.46
CA TRP A 773 -18.77 0.90 44.81
C TRP A 773 -17.37 0.34 44.47
N LYS A 774 -16.45 1.19 43.97
CA LYS A 774 -15.05 0.82 43.67
C LYS A 774 -14.17 0.64 44.91
N ALA A 775 -14.61 1.13 46.07
CA ALA A 775 -13.94 1.00 47.36
C ALA A 775 -14.57 -0.08 48.26
N ASN A 776 -15.66 -0.71 47.80
CA ASN A 776 -16.53 -1.61 48.57
C ASN A 776 -17.20 -0.98 49.81
N ILE A 777 -17.26 0.35 49.88
CA ILE A 777 -17.93 1.06 50.97
C ILE A 777 -19.45 1.03 50.69
N PRO A 778 -20.31 0.66 51.66
CA PRO A 778 -21.75 0.75 51.50
C PRO A 778 -22.18 2.20 51.32
N TRP A 779 -22.89 2.50 50.24
CA TRP A 779 -23.37 3.85 49.94
C TRP A 779 -24.84 3.99 50.37
N LYS A 780 -25.09 4.76 51.43
CA LYS A 780 -26.42 5.18 51.85
C LYS A 780 -26.38 6.65 52.26
N VAL A 781 -27.35 7.44 51.80
CA VAL A 781 -27.42 8.89 52.07
C VAL A 781 -28.72 9.16 52.85
N PRO A 782 -28.64 9.61 54.12
CA PRO A 782 -29.82 10.01 54.87
C PRO A 782 -30.61 11.11 54.16
N GLY A 783 -31.94 10.97 54.11
CA GLY A 783 -32.84 11.97 53.50
C GLY A 783 -32.84 12.04 51.97
N LEU A 784 -32.16 11.13 51.25
CA LEU A 784 -32.24 11.08 49.78
C LEU A 784 -33.57 10.45 49.32
N PRO A 785 -34.31 11.03 48.36
CA PRO A 785 -35.53 10.43 47.83
C PRO A 785 -35.29 9.09 47.14
N ILE A 786 -36.10 8.08 47.47
CA ILE A 786 -35.97 6.69 46.98
C ILE A 786 -35.90 6.59 45.43
N PRO A 787 -36.68 7.34 44.62
CA PRO A 787 -36.54 7.29 43.16
C PRO A 787 -35.15 7.73 42.66
N ILE A 788 -34.55 8.73 43.32
CA ILE A 788 -33.21 9.23 42.99
C ILE A 788 -32.14 8.23 43.44
N GLU A 789 -32.31 7.60 44.60
CA GLU A 789 -31.43 6.52 45.07
C GLU A 789 -31.43 5.35 44.07
N ASN A 790 -32.61 4.86 43.70
CA ASN A 790 -32.78 3.76 42.74
C ASN A 790 -32.22 4.09 41.35
N MET A 791 -32.43 5.31 40.85
CA MET A 791 -31.83 5.79 39.59
C MET A 791 -30.29 5.80 39.69
N ILE A 792 -29.71 6.31 40.78
CA ILE A 792 -28.25 6.29 40.98
C ILE A 792 -27.73 4.85 41.00
N LEU A 793 -28.37 3.95 41.76
CA LEU A 793 -27.97 2.54 41.85
C LEU A 793 -28.03 1.83 40.48
N ARG A 794 -29.08 2.06 39.69
CA ARG A 794 -29.23 1.56 38.30
C ARG A 794 -28.05 1.95 37.42
N TYR A 795 -27.67 3.23 37.41
CA TYR A 795 -26.56 3.72 36.58
C TYR A 795 -25.18 3.37 37.13
N VAL A 796 -25.03 3.25 38.46
CA VAL A 796 -23.80 2.71 39.08
C VAL A 796 -23.61 1.25 38.71
N LYS A 797 -24.67 0.42 38.69
CA LYS A 797 -24.60 -0.96 38.23
C LYS A 797 -24.25 -1.04 36.73
N ALA A 798 -24.94 -0.30 35.87
CA ALA A 798 -24.65 -0.28 34.42
C ALA A 798 -23.17 0.09 34.13
N LYS A 799 -22.61 1.01 34.93
CA LYS A 799 -21.19 1.39 34.87
C LYS A 799 -20.25 0.32 35.42
N ALA A 800 -20.64 -0.37 36.50
CA ALA A 800 -19.92 -1.51 37.03
C ALA A 800 -19.84 -2.66 36.01
N ASP A 801 -20.97 -3.03 35.40
CA ASP A 801 -21.08 -4.09 34.40
C ASP A 801 -20.15 -3.81 33.19
N TRP A 802 -20.19 -2.58 32.66
CA TRP A 802 -19.28 -2.11 31.61
C TRP A 802 -17.80 -2.14 32.03
N TRP A 803 -17.50 -1.67 33.25
CA TRP A 803 -16.12 -1.55 33.76
C TRP A 803 -15.48 -2.92 34.01
N THR A 804 -16.26 -3.87 34.52
CA THR A 804 -15.87 -5.26 34.78
C THR A 804 -15.72 -6.04 33.47
N SER A 805 -16.70 -5.97 32.57
CA SER A 805 -16.60 -6.58 31.22
C SER A 805 -15.36 -6.09 30.46
N THR A 806 -15.07 -4.79 30.56
CA THR A 806 -13.85 -4.18 29.99
C THR A 806 -12.57 -4.68 30.67
N ALA A 807 -12.61 -5.07 31.96
CA ALA A 807 -11.47 -5.68 32.64
C ALA A 807 -11.21 -7.11 32.12
N HIS A 808 -12.23 -7.98 32.07
CA HIS A 808 -12.07 -9.34 31.54
C HIS A 808 -11.60 -9.34 30.07
N TYR A 809 -12.19 -8.50 29.21
CA TYR A 809 -11.77 -8.37 27.81
C TYR A 809 -10.31 -7.93 27.66
N ASN A 810 -9.82 -7.00 28.49
CA ASN A 810 -8.42 -6.60 28.45
C ASN A 810 -7.49 -7.62 29.10
N ARG A 811 -7.92 -8.32 30.16
CA ARG A 811 -7.13 -9.41 30.76
C ARG A 811 -6.91 -10.54 29.78
N GLU A 812 -7.95 -10.99 29.09
CA GLU A 812 -7.81 -12.08 28.11
C GLU A 812 -6.92 -11.68 26.92
N ARG A 813 -6.96 -10.41 26.51
CA ARG A 813 -6.04 -9.86 25.49
C ARG A 813 -4.59 -9.75 25.98
N ILE A 814 -4.37 -9.46 27.27
CA ILE A 814 -3.04 -9.51 27.90
C ILE A 814 -2.55 -10.96 27.94
N ARG A 815 -3.38 -11.91 28.40
CA ARG A 815 -3.06 -13.35 28.50
C ARG A 815 -2.69 -13.97 27.15
N ARG A 816 -3.41 -13.61 26.08
CA ARG A 816 -3.12 -14.04 24.69
C ARG A 816 -1.93 -13.31 24.03
N GLY A 817 -1.22 -12.43 24.73
CA GLY A 817 -0.11 -11.64 24.15
C GLY A 817 -0.52 -10.67 23.03
N ALA A 818 -1.81 -10.33 22.92
CA ALA A 818 -2.31 -9.45 21.88
C ALA A 818 -1.86 -7.99 22.10
N THR A 819 -1.77 -7.18 21.05
CA THR A 819 -1.25 -5.80 21.14
C THR A 819 -2.04 -4.92 22.12
N VAL A 820 -1.44 -4.64 23.28
CA VAL A 820 -1.99 -3.84 24.38
C VAL A 820 -1.03 -2.71 24.77
N ASP A 821 -1.56 -1.61 25.29
CA ASP A 821 -0.74 -0.47 25.72
C ASP A 821 -0.26 -0.70 27.15
N LYS A 822 0.95 -0.23 27.51
CA LYS A 822 1.46 -0.27 28.89
C LYS A 822 0.51 0.38 29.91
N THR A 823 -0.23 1.41 29.49
CA THR A 823 -1.27 2.07 30.29
C THR A 823 -2.53 1.22 30.47
N VAL A 824 -2.89 0.38 29.50
CA VAL A 824 -4.00 -0.58 29.62
C VAL A 824 -3.62 -1.69 30.61
N CYS A 825 -2.40 -2.21 30.56
CA CYS A 825 -1.91 -3.22 31.49
C CYS A 825 -1.95 -2.71 32.95
N LYS A 826 -1.34 -1.54 33.22
CA LYS A 826 -1.40 -0.90 34.55
C LYS A 826 -2.82 -0.60 35.02
N LYS A 827 -3.70 -0.13 34.13
CA LYS A 827 -5.13 0.05 34.46
C LYS A 827 -5.79 -1.29 34.81
N ASN A 828 -5.54 -2.34 34.02
CA ASN A 828 -6.16 -3.64 34.16
C ASN A 828 -5.79 -4.30 35.49
N LEU A 829 -4.50 -4.24 35.87
CA LEU A 829 -4.01 -4.65 37.19
C LEU A 829 -4.82 -3.96 38.31
N GLY A 830 -4.90 -2.62 38.29
CA GLY A 830 -5.69 -1.85 39.25
C GLY A 830 -7.22 -2.04 39.15
N ARG A 831 -7.75 -2.68 38.10
CA ARG A 831 -9.15 -3.15 38.05
C ARG A 831 -9.28 -4.50 38.74
N LEU A 832 -8.42 -5.47 38.38
CA LEU A 832 -8.44 -6.82 38.93
C LEU A 832 -8.15 -6.84 40.44
N THR A 833 -7.18 -6.05 40.93
CA THR A 833 -6.93 -5.88 42.37
C THR A 833 -8.19 -5.45 43.13
N ARG A 834 -8.98 -4.52 42.57
CA ARG A 834 -10.24 -4.07 43.20
C ARG A 834 -11.36 -5.09 43.10
N LEU A 835 -11.42 -5.90 42.04
CA LEU A 835 -12.38 -7.00 41.95
C LEU A 835 -12.04 -8.09 42.97
N PHE A 836 -10.76 -8.48 43.06
CA PHE A 836 -10.26 -9.45 44.04
C PHE A 836 -10.56 -9.02 45.48
N LEU A 837 -10.22 -7.77 45.85
CA LEU A 837 -10.47 -7.28 47.21
C LEU A 837 -11.97 -7.18 47.54
N LYS A 838 -12.84 -6.89 46.56
CA LYS A 838 -14.30 -6.94 46.75
C LYS A 838 -14.78 -8.36 47.01
N SER A 839 -14.32 -9.35 46.24
CA SER A 839 -14.68 -10.76 46.46
C SER A 839 -14.08 -11.35 47.73
N GLU A 840 -12.89 -10.90 48.14
CA GLU A 840 -12.26 -11.37 49.38
C GLU A 840 -12.97 -10.79 50.62
N GLN A 841 -13.34 -9.51 50.62
CA GLN A 841 -14.16 -8.94 51.69
C GLN A 841 -15.53 -9.62 51.79
N GLU A 842 -16.15 -9.95 50.66
CA GLU A 842 -17.40 -10.73 50.61
C GLU A 842 -17.21 -12.15 51.19
N ARG A 843 -16.10 -12.82 50.85
CA ARG A 843 -15.76 -14.15 51.38
C ARG A 843 -15.56 -14.14 52.89
N GLN A 844 -14.83 -13.13 53.41
CA GLN A 844 -14.59 -12.97 54.85
C GLN A 844 -15.88 -12.61 55.61
N HIS A 845 -16.75 -11.78 55.02
CA HIS A 845 -18.06 -11.47 55.62
C HIS A 845 -18.95 -12.72 55.70
N ASN A 846 -19.03 -13.51 54.63
CA ASN A 846 -19.84 -14.73 54.62
C ASN A 846 -19.26 -15.81 55.56
N TYR A 847 -17.94 -15.94 55.70
CA TYR A 847 -17.35 -16.82 56.73
C TYR A 847 -17.80 -16.45 58.17
N LEU A 848 -17.86 -15.16 58.51
CA LEU A 848 -18.34 -14.70 59.82
C LEU A 848 -19.88 -14.80 60.00
N LYS A 849 -20.63 -14.90 58.90
CA LYS A 849 -22.10 -14.92 58.88
C LYS A 849 -22.66 -16.35 58.84
N ASP A 850 -22.05 -17.21 58.03
CA ASP A 850 -22.45 -18.60 57.82
C ASP A 850 -21.76 -19.54 58.83
N GLY A 851 -20.65 -19.09 59.42
CA GLY A 851 -19.86 -19.81 60.43
C GLY A 851 -18.64 -20.54 59.85
N PRO A 852 -17.84 -21.20 60.70
CA PRO A 852 -16.70 -21.99 60.27
C PRO A 852 -17.11 -23.10 59.29
N TYR A 853 -16.48 -23.14 58.11
CA TYR A 853 -16.76 -24.17 57.09
C TYR A 853 -16.28 -25.57 57.46
N ILE A 854 -15.43 -25.71 58.50
CA ILE A 854 -15.02 -26.98 59.07
C ILE A 854 -15.97 -27.35 60.21
N THR A 855 -16.53 -28.56 60.18
CA THR A 855 -17.41 -29.02 61.25
C THR A 855 -16.60 -29.35 62.52
N ALA A 856 -17.25 -29.31 63.69
CA ALA A 856 -16.60 -29.67 64.95
C ALA A 856 -16.10 -31.13 64.97
N GLU A 857 -16.80 -32.04 64.29
CA GLU A 857 -16.44 -33.45 64.17
C GLU A 857 -15.17 -33.63 63.31
N GLU A 858 -15.11 -33.01 62.13
CA GLU A 858 -13.92 -33.00 61.27
C GLU A 858 -12.72 -32.35 61.98
N ALA A 859 -12.94 -31.26 62.72
CA ALA A 859 -11.89 -30.58 63.47
C ALA A 859 -11.31 -31.48 64.58
N VAL A 860 -12.17 -32.22 65.31
CA VAL A 860 -11.72 -33.22 66.31
C VAL A 860 -11.00 -34.37 65.63
N ALA A 861 -11.50 -34.89 64.51
CA ALA A 861 -10.85 -35.98 63.78
C ALA A 861 -9.45 -35.59 63.27
N ILE A 862 -9.31 -34.39 62.69
CA ILE A 862 -8.01 -33.84 62.24
C ILE A 862 -7.07 -33.63 63.43
N TYR A 863 -7.55 -33.02 64.53
CA TYR A 863 -6.75 -32.79 65.73
C TYR A 863 -6.23 -34.11 66.33
N THR A 864 -7.11 -35.10 66.52
CA THR A 864 -6.76 -36.42 67.06
C THR A 864 -5.77 -37.15 66.14
N THR A 865 -5.94 -37.05 64.82
CA THR A 865 -5.00 -37.62 63.84
C THR A 865 -3.60 -37.00 63.97
N VAL A 866 -3.52 -35.66 64.10
CA VAL A 866 -2.24 -34.95 64.30
C VAL A 866 -1.60 -35.30 65.64
N VAL A 867 -2.38 -35.43 66.72
CA VAL A 867 -1.87 -35.84 68.04
C VAL A 867 -1.25 -37.24 67.97
N HIS A 868 -1.96 -38.24 67.45
CA HIS A 868 -1.42 -39.60 67.32
C HIS A 868 -0.23 -39.68 66.35
N TRP A 869 -0.20 -38.86 65.28
CA TRP A 869 0.97 -38.77 64.41
C TRP A 869 2.20 -38.29 65.18
N LEU A 870 2.10 -37.14 65.88
CA LEU A 870 3.20 -36.57 66.65
C LEU A 870 3.65 -37.47 67.81
N GLU A 871 2.72 -38.14 68.47
CA GLU A 871 2.99 -39.16 69.51
C GLU A 871 3.76 -40.36 68.94
N SER A 872 3.32 -40.92 67.80
CA SER A 872 4.01 -42.03 67.13
C SER A 872 5.43 -41.67 66.70
N ARG A 873 5.65 -40.41 66.32
CA ARG A 873 6.95 -39.81 66.00
C ARG A 873 7.79 -39.48 67.23
N ARG A 874 7.24 -39.59 68.44
CA ARG A 874 7.82 -39.14 69.73
C ARG A 874 8.30 -37.69 69.68
N PHE A 875 7.54 -36.84 69.00
CA PHE A 875 7.92 -35.45 68.76
C PHE A 875 7.94 -34.64 70.05
N SER A 876 9.09 -34.05 70.38
CA SER A 876 9.22 -33.09 71.48
C SER A 876 8.85 -31.69 70.98
N PRO A 877 7.83 -31.02 71.54
CA PRO A 877 7.42 -29.68 71.10
C PRO A 877 8.56 -28.65 71.09
N ILE A 878 8.55 -27.76 70.10
CA ILE A 878 9.54 -26.67 69.99
C ILE A 878 9.34 -25.71 71.18
N PRO A 879 10.38 -25.45 72.00
CA PRO A 879 10.29 -24.53 73.12
C PRO A 879 10.29 -23.07 72.65
N PHE A 880 9.91 -22.16 73.55
CA PHE A 880 10.15 -20.72 73.33
C PHE A 880 11.68 -20.45 73.29
N PRO A 881 12.19 -19.55 72.42
CA PRO A 881 13.62 -19.20 72.36
C PRO A 881 14.17 -18.75 73.73
N PRO A 882 15.00 -19.56 74.42
CA PRO A 882 15.39 -19.25 75.79
C PRO A 882 16.31 -18.02 75.84
N LEU A 883 16.37 -17.34 76.99
CA LEU A 883 17.09 -16.06 77.14
C LEU A 883 18.54 -16.12 76.64
N ALA A 884 19.26 -17.21 76.95
CA ALA A 884 20.62 -17.48 76.51
C ALA A 884 20.68 -18.72 75.58
N TYR A 885 20.22 -18.58 74.34
CA TYR A 885 20.25 -19.68 73.36
C TYR A 885 21.50 -19.63 72.48
N LYS A 886 22.16 -20.77 72.31
CA LYS A 886 23.51 -20.88 71.68
C LYS A 886 23.57 -20.48 70.20
N HIS A 887 22.43 -20.26 69.53
CA HIS A 887 22.37 -19.97 68.11
C HIS A 887 21.57 -18.69 67.77
N ASP A 888 21.07 -17.95 68.77
CA ASP A 888 20.24 -16.74 68.58
C ASP A 888 20.85 -15.78 67.54
N THR A 889 22.13 -15.43 67.71
CA THR A 889 22.84 -14.46 66.86
C THR A 889 23.05 -14.97 65.44
N LYS A 890 23.21 -16.29 65.23
CA LYS A 890 23.33 -16.89 63.90
C LYS A 890 21.99 -16.85 63.15
N LEU A 891 20.90 -17.17 63.84
CA LEU A 891 19.54 -17.11 63.29
C LEU A 891 19.14 -15.67 62.96
N LEU A 892 19.50 -14.70 63.82
CA LEU A 892 19.28 -13.29 63.53
C LEU A 892 20.08 -12.82 62.31
N ILE A 893 21.37 -13.16 62.18
CA ILE A 893 22.17 -12.79 61.01
C ILE A 893 21.53 -13.32 59.72
N LEU A 894 21.15 -14.62 59.68
CA LEU A 894 20.48 -15.21 58.51
C LEU A 894 19.17 -14.49 58.17
N ALA A 895 18.36 -14.15 59.17
CA ALA A 895 17.12 -13.39 58.98
C ALA A 895 17.38 -11.97 58.41
N LEU A 896 18.39 -11.26 58.94
CA LEU A 896 18.76 -9.93 58.49
C LEU A 896 19.40 -9.93 57.08
N GLU A 897 20.15 -10.98 56.71
CA GLU A 897 20.64 -11.20 55.35
C GLU A 897 19.47 -11.34 54.37
N ARG A 898 18.49 -12.20 54.66
CA ARG A 898 17.30 -12.40 53.81
C ARG A 898 16.48 -11.12 53.60
N LEU A 899 16.29 -10.32 54.64
CA LEU A 899 15.61 -9.02 54.50
C LEU A 899 16.43 -8.02 53.66
N LYS A 900 17.76 -8.03 53.80
CA LYS A 900 18.68 -7.15 53.04
C LYS A 900 18.78 -7.51 51.56
N GLU A 901 18.73 -8.80 51.20
CA GLU A 901 18.70 -9.29 49.81
C GLU A 901 17.56 -8.64 49.00
N ALA A 902 16.37 -8.48 49.60
CA ALA A 902 15.17 -7.94 48.96
C ALA A 902 15.29 -6.48 48.45
N TYR A 903 16.34 -5.76 48.86
CA TYR A 903 16.58 -4.36 48.46
C TYR A 903 17.86 -4.15 47.64
N SER A 904 18.75 -5.16 47.57
CA SER A 904 20.03 -5.09 46.84
C SER A 904 19.89 -4.60 45.38
N VAL A 905 18.81 -4.96 44.70
CA VAL A 905 18.55 -4.61 43.28
C VAL A 905 17.86 -3.23 43.12
N LYS A 906 17.31 -2.63 44.19
CA LYS A 906 16.42 -1.46 44.10
C LYS A 906 17.18 -0.13 44.27
N SER A 907 17.58 0.48 43.16
CA SER A 907 18.22 1.82 43.12
C SER A 907 17.37 2.99 43.68
N ARG A 908 16.08 2.81 43.99
CA ARG A 908 15.21 3.85 44.58
C ARG A 908 14.35 3.28 45.70
N LEU A 909 14.60 3.74 46.92
CA LEU A 909 13.90 3.32 48.12
C LEU A 909 12.90 4.41 48.58
N ASN A 910 11.70 3.98 48.93
CA ASN A 910 10.68 4.79 49.62
C ASN A 910 11.04 4.92 51.13
N GLN A 911 10.18 5.52 51.95
CA GLN A 911 10.49 5.75 53.37
C GLN A 911 10.54 4.45 54.17
N SER A 912 9.54 3.57 54.04
CA SER A 912 9.49 2.30 54.77
C SER A 912 10.70 1.42 54.48
N GLN A 913 11.22 1.39 53.25
CA GLN A 913 12.41 0.61 52.91
C GLN A 913 13.71 1.19 53.47
N ARG A 914 13.76 2.49 53.79
CA ARG A 914 14.92 3.09 54.48
C ARG A 914 14.85 2.85 55.99
N GLU A 915 13.65 2.89 56.54
CA GLU A 915 13.37 2.50 57.92
C GLU A 915 13.67 1.01 58.14
N GLU A 916 13.33 0.15 57.18
CA GLU A 916 13.68 -1.27 57.17
C GLU A 916 15.19 -1.50 57.12
N LEU A 917 15.92 -0.83 56.22
CA LEU A 917 17.39 -0.91 56.20
C LEU A 917 18.02 -0.35 57.49
N GLY A 918 17.54 0.77 58.02
CA GLY A 918 18.05 1.35 59.26
C GLY A 918 17.80 0.47 60.49
N LEU A 919 16.65 -0.19 60.57
CA LEU A 919 16.35 -1.18 61.62
C LEU A 919 17.18 -2.47 61.46
N ILE A 920 17.50 -2.86 60.22
CA ILE A 920 18.41 -3.98 59.93
C ILE A 920 19.84 -3.63 60.34
N GLU A 921 20.34 -2.43 60.00
CA GLU A 921 21.68 -1.96 60.37
C GLU A 921 21.83 -1.84 61.89
N GLN A 922 20.86 -1.24 62.59
CA GLN A 922 20.80 -1.23 64.07
C GLN A 922 20.79 -2.64 64.69
N ALA A 923 20.19 -3.63 64.02
CA ALA A 923 20.16 -5.01 64.50
C ALA A 923 21.46 -5.79 64.21
N TYR A 924 22.29 -5.33 63.27
CA TYR A 924 23.68 -5.78 63.12
C TYR A 924 24.60 -5.12 64.17
N ASP A 925 24.40 -3.82 64.45
CA ASP A 925 25.23 -3.07 65.41
C ASP A 925 24.98 -3.49 66.87
N ASN A 926 23.72 -3.73 67.25
CA ASN A 926 23.35 -4.23 68.58
C ASN A 926 22.40 -5.45 68.51
N PRO A 927 22.92 -6.65 68.20
CA PRO A 927 22.09 -7.85 68.05
C PRO A 927 21.44 -8.30 69.36
N HIS A 928 22.03 -8.00 70.53
CA HIS A 928 21.47 -8.41 71.82
C HIS A 928 20.22 -7.59 72.21
N GLU A 929 20.22 -6.28 71.93
CA GLU A 929 19.01 -5.45 72.07
C GLU A 929 17.94 -5.85 71.05
N ALA A 930 18.33 -6.12 69.80
CA ALA A 930 17.40 -6.62 68.78
C ALA A 930 16.75 -7.95 69.19
N LEU A 931 17.52 -8.92 69.70
CA LEU A 931 17.01 -10.20 70.22
C LEU A 931 16.08 -10.01 71.44
N SER A 932 16.43 -9.11 72.36
CA SER A 932 15.57 -8.75 73.50
C SER A 932 14.23 -8.17 73.04
N ARG A 933 14.28 -7.24 72.08
CA ARG A 933 13.09 -6.64 71.43
C ARG A 933 12.23 -7.71 70.77
N ILE A 934 12.81 -8.57 69.92
CA ILE A 934 12.14 -9.69 69.24
C ILE A 934 11.46 -10.62 70.25
N LYS A 935 12.19 -11.13 71.26
CA LYS A 935 11.62 -12.03 72.29
C LYS A 935 10.50 -11.36 73.10
N ARG A 936 10.60 -10.04 73.36
CA ARG A 936 9.51 -9.25 73.95
C ARG A 936 8.28 -9.18 73.05
N HIS A 937 8.42 -8.91 71.75
CA HIS A 937 7.29 -8.92 70.81
C HIS A 937 6.58 -10.29 70.78
N LEU A 938 7.33 -11.39 70.72
CA LEU A 938 6.78 -12.75 70.78
C LEU A 938 5.99 -13.01 72.08
N LEU A 939 6.43 -12.47 73.22
CA LEU A 939 5.73 -12.60 74.49
C LEU A 939 4.48 -11.70 74.58
N THR A 940 4.58 -10.41 74.24
CA THR A 940 3.54 -9.42 74.57
C THR A 940 2.62 -9.00 73.42
N GLN A 941 3.05 -9.13 72.16
CA GLN A 941 2.29 -8.60 71.03
C GLN A 941 1.29 -9.64 70.49
N ARG A 942 0.00 -9.25 70.44
CA ARG A 942 -1.10 -10.09 69.91
C ARG A 942 -1.99 -9.36 68.89
N ALA A 943 -1.74 -8.07 68.69
CA ALA A 943 -2.30 -7.26 67.61
C ALA A 943 -1.13 -6.68 66.80
N PHE A 944 -1.30 -6.63 65.50
CA PHE A 944 -0.28 -6.23 64.52
C PHE A 944 -0.84 -5.11 63.64
N LYS A 945 0.02 -4.44 62.86
CA LYS A 945 -0.44 -3.34 61.97
C LYS A 945 -1.08 -3.87 60.69
N GLU A 946 -1.69 -2.96 59.93
CA GLU A 946 -2.27 -3.33 58.64
C GLU A 946 -1.17 -3.73 57.64
N CYS A 947 -1.36 -4.88 56.98
CA CYS A 947 -0.49 -5.33 55.90
C CYS A 947 -0.96 -4.71 54.58
N GLY A 948 -0.08 -3.99 53.89
CA GLY A 948 -0.34 -3.52 52.53
C GLY A 948 -0.48 -4.71 51.56
N ILE A 949 -1.26 -4.54 50.49
CA ILE A 949 -1.37 -5.54 49.41
C ILE A 949 -1.31 -4.89 48.03
N GLU A 950 -0.32 -5.32 47.24
CA GLU A 950 -0.25 -5.09 45.79
C GLU A 950 -0.37 -6.42 45.02
N PHE A 951 -0.35 -6.37 43.69
CA PHE A 951 -0.33 -7.56 42.85
C PHE A 951 0.79 -7.47 41.80
N MET A 952 1.59 -8.53 41.71
CA MET A 952 2.56 -8.73 40.64
C MET A 952 1.85 -9.30 39.41
N ASP A 953 1.95 -8.61 38.27
CA ASP A 953 1.32 -9.02 37.01
C ASP A 953 2.27 -9.86 36.15
N LEU A 954 2.08 -11.18 36.18
CA LEU A 954 2.79 -12.14 35.32
C LEU A 954 2.09 -12.36 33.96
N TYR A 955 1.16 -11.46 33.60
CA TYR A 955 0.31 -11.43 32.39
C TYR A 955 -0.65 -12.62 32.20
N SER A 956 -0.29 -13.82 32.66
CA SER A 956 -1.15 -15.01 32.72
C SER A 956 -2.07 -14.97 33.96
N HIS A 957 -1.48 -15.04 35.15
CA HIS A 957 -2.10 -14.89 36.46
C HIS A 957 -1.55 -13.65 37.20
N LEU A 958 -2.06 -13.38 38.40
CA LEU A 958 -1.58 -12.33 39.30
C LEU A 958 -1.15 -13.01 40.61
N ILE A 959 -0.06 -12.54 41.22
CA ILE A 959 0.40 -13.00 42.54
C ILE A 959 0.22 -11.85 43.54
N PRO A 960 -0.45 -12.06 44.70
CA PRO A 960 -0.53 -11.04 45.75
C PRO A 960 0.85 -10.83 46.37
N VAL A 961 1.19 -9.57 46.63
CA VAL A 961 2.43 -9.17 47.31
C VAL A 961 2.05 -8.35 48.53
N TYR A 962 2.39 -8.86 49.71
CA TYR A 962 2.09 -8.22 50.98
C TYR A 962 3.27 -7.34 51.43
N ASP A 963 2.98 -6.18 52.04
CA ASP A 963 3.98 -5.31 52.67
C ASP A 963 3.66 -5.15 54.16
N VAL A 964 4.47 -5.80 54.99
CA VAL A 964 4.35 -5.87 56.46
C VAL A 964 5.21 -4.77 57.11
N GLU A 965 4.94 -4.35 58.35
CA GLU A 965 5.78 -3.35 59.02
C GLU A 965 7.24 -3.84 59.18
N PRO A 966 8.27 -3.01 58.90
CA PRO A 966 9.67 -3.38 59.08
C PRO A 966 10.08 -3.98 60.44
N LEU A 967 9.47 -3.53 61.54
CA LEU A 967 9.74 -4.05 62.88
C LEU A 967 9.14 -5.45 63.10
N GLU A 968 7.96 -5.67 62.53
CA GLU A 968 7.26 -6.96 62.53
C GLU A 968 8.02 -7.96 61.64
N LYS A 969 8.40 -7.55 60.41
CA LYS A 969 9.26 -8.33 59.48
C LYS A 969 10.54 -8.89 60.13
N ILE A 970 11.24 -8.10 60.96
CA ILE A 970 12.47 -8.56 61.64
C ILE A 970 12.16 -9.62 62.71
N THR A 971 11.02 -9.48 63.40
CA THR A 971 10.54 -10.44 64.40
C THR A 971 10.09 -11.74 63.73
N ASP A 972 9.36 -11.63 62.63
CA ASP A 972 8.84 -12.76 61.86
C ASP A 972 9.97 -13.54 61.16
N ALA A 973 10.92 -12.84 60.52
CA ALA A 973 12.06 -13.48 59.88
C ALA A 973 12.97 -14.22 60.89
N TYR A 974 13.13 -13.67 62.09
CA TYR A 974 13.82 -14.38 63.17
C TYR A 974 13.03 -15.63 63.62
N LEU A 975 11.71 -15.50 63.79
CA LEU A 975 10.86 -16.61 64.22
C LEU A 975 10.83 -17.74 63.20
N ASP A 976 10.74 -17.42 61.90
CA ASP A 976 10.85 -18.36 60.79
C ASP A 976 12.16 -19.17 60.87
N GLN A 977 13.31 -18.49 60.94
CA GLN A 977 14.61 -19.17 61.03
C GLN A 977 14.74 -20.04 62.29
N TYR A 978 14.18 -19.61 63.43
CA TYR A 978 14.14 -20.41 64.66
C TYR A 978 13.24 -21.65 64.53
N LEU A 979 12.04 -21.49 63.98
CA LEU A 979 11.08 -22.59 63.79
C LEU A 979 11.60 -23.63 62.81
N TRP A 980 12.14 -23.23 61.65
CA TRP A 980 12.74 -24.18 60.70
C TRP A 980 13.92 -24.93 61.32
N TYR A 981 14.81 -24.24 62.05
CA TYR A 981 15.98 -24.86 62.66
C TYR A 981 15.62 -25.88 63.74
N GLU A 982 14.69 -25.57 64.66
CA GLU A 982 14.25 -26.54 65.66
C GLU A 982 13.35 -27.63 65.07
N ALA A 983 12.55 -27.36 64.02
CA ALA A 983 11.71 -28.36 63.36
C ALA A 983 12.53 -29.46 62.65
N ASP A 984 13.50 -29.08 61.81
CA ASP A 984 14.38 -30.04 61.11
C ASP A 984 15.21 -30.88 62.11
N LYS A 985 15.82 -30.19 63.08
CA LYS A 985 16.55 -30.79 64.21
C LYS A 985 15.72 -31.81 65.01
N ARG A 986 14.39 -31.64 65.06
CA ARG A 986 13.44 -32.55 65.73
C ARG A 986 12.74 -33.52 64.77
N ARG A 987 12.95 -33.39 63.46
CA ARG A 987 12.34 -34.20 62.39
C ARG A 987 10.80 -34.23 62.46
N LEU A 988 10.22 -33.05 62.64
CA LEU A 988 8.76 -32.80 62.56
C LEU A 988 8.19 -33.30 61.22
#